data_AF-A0A0G0J0M2-F1
#
_entry.id   AF-A0A0G0J0M2-F1
#
_cell.length_a   1.000
_cell.length_b   1.000
_cell.length_c   1.000
_cell.angle_alpha   90.00
_cell.angle_beta   90.00
_cell.angle_gamma   90.00
#
_symmetry.space_group_name_H-M   'P 1'
#
loop_
_entity.id
_entity.type
_entity.pdbx_description
1 polymer ?
#
loop_
_entity_poly.entity_id
_entity_poly.type
_entity_poly.pdbx_seq_one_letter_code
_entity_poly.pdbx_strand_id
1 'polypeptide(L)'
;GESLPVEKNVGDKVVGATINKTGSFEFEVTHVGSETVLAQIIRVVEEAQGSKAPIQGFADRISAWFVPAVIALAILTFVVWYFFLGASLTFALMAFTAVIVIACPCALGLATPTSLMVGTGKGAEHGILIKGGEPLEAACHIDAVIFDKTGTLTKGKPEVTDVLSFNSLDEEEVVSIAASLEKLSEHPLAEAIYNYAQEESITLEEVAGFKAIPGHGVEGMINQTQYYIGNRKLITSDLGLSIEKVNRKLMKLEEQGKTAMILATKEAIVGAIAVADTVKKTSLNAVNQLKKLGIDVYMITGDNERTARAIATQVGITNVLAEVLPEDKANEVKKLQDAGKKVAMVGDGINDAPALAQANVGIAMGSGTDVAMEAGGIIIMKDNLNDVVTAFQLARETMSKIKQNMFFALFYNVIGIPIAARVFMSFGLVLKPELAGLAMAMSSISVVGNSLLLRFFRPGKRNYLSIIAPLIMIIVFTIGFIQFAKFSSSMENQEMNVPVISLEAQNKVNNLIVANESKINFAETEPKLFLKITSLESAIKIKEGKSSLADNEMIIGYTEAMMMIKEKLISKPGDKLNNFFGLPEVTVVGILEPTGTTLDNYHLVNGNTYNRLNTTASIKTALAGKELKMFYILNGNNTPKQFKDQVPSELSEIVLGNKKFLPIYIGSAEAKMMMEEKLFNKIGDTIKNLFGDDVMIAGILPETKTVLDQMHFGGGEFKK
;
A
#
# COMPACT_ATOMS: atom_id res chain seq x y z
N GLY A 1 23.41 7.69 0.31
CA GLY A 1 22.59 8.70 -0.38
C GLY A 1 23.38 9.85 -0.98
N GLU A 2 24.70 9.95 -0.78
CA GLU A 2 25.54 10.89 -1.53
C GLU A 2 25.99 10.22 -2.84
N SER A 3 25.86 10.94 -3.95
CA SER A 3 26.15 10.40 -5.30
C SER A 3 27.63 10.44 -5.65
N LEU A 4 28.42 11.23 -4.92
CA LEU A 4 29.86 11.32 -5.10
C LEU A 4 30.56 10.35 -4.14
N PRO A 5 31.54 9.56 -4.60
CA PRO A 5 32.40 8.78 -3.72
C PRO A 5 33.12 9.69 -2.72
N VAL A 6 33.20 9.25 -1.47
CA VAL A 6 33.92 9.94 -0.41
C VAL A 6 35.30 9.30 -0.27
N GLU A 7 36.35 10.11 -0.26
CA GLU A 7 37.73 9.67 -0.07
C GLU A 7 37.94 9.17 1.37
N LYS A 8 38.79 8.15 1.54
CA LYS A 8 39.02 7.49 2.84
C LYS A 8 40.50 7.33 3.11
N ASN A 9 40.92 7.80 4.27
CA ASN A 9 42.29 7.76 4.76
C ASN A 9 42.42 6.84 5.98
N VAL A 10 43.67 6.60 6.41
CA VAL A 10 43.95 5.83 7.63
C VAL A 10 43.26 6.47 8.84
N GLY A 11 42.49 5.67 9.58
CA GLY A 11 41.70 6.12 10.73
C GLY A 11 40.24 6.47 10.41
N ASP A 12 39.87 6.61 9.13
CA ASP A 12 38.49 6.87 8.75
C ASP A 12 37.59 5.65 8.94
N LYS A 13 36.39 5.87 9.50
CA LYS A 13 35.37 4.82 9.57
C LYS A 13 34.84 4.49 8.17
N VAL A 14 34.69 3.20 7.91
CA VAL A 14 34.03 2.64 6.73
C VAL A 14 32.80 1.83 7.15
N VAL A 15 31.72 1.93 6.36
CA VAL A 15 30.42 1.34 6.71
C VAL A 15 30.13 0.15 5.82
N GLY A 16 29.69 -0.96 6.42
CA GLY A 16 29.29 -2.18 5.71
C GLY A 16 28.20 -1.93 4.65
N ALA A 17 28.34 -2.62 3.52
CA ALA A 17 27.60 -2.47 2.25
C ALA A 17 27.94 -1.24 1.37
N THR A 18 28.89 -0.40 1.78
CA THR A 18 29.45 0.65 0.89
C THR A 18 30.37 0.03 -0.16
N ILE A 19 30.35 0.57 -1.39
CA ILE A 19 31.16 0.04 -2.51
C ILE A 19 32.49 0.80 -2.58
N ASN A 20 33.60 0.11 -2.33
CA ASN A 20 34.93 0.64 -2.65
C ASN A 20 35.07 0.83 -4.17
N LYS A 21 35.45 2.02 -4.61
CA LYS A 21 35.56 2.38 -6.04
C LYS A 21 36.97 2.21 -6.59
N THR A 22 37.96 2.77 -5.91
CA THR A 22 39.33 2.87 -6.42
C THR A 22 40.29 2.64 -5.26
N GLY A 23 41.37 1.90 -5.54
CA GLY A 23 42.35 1.50 -4.53
C GLY A 23 41.94 0.26 -3.73
N SER A 24 42.84 -0.17 -2.85
CA SER A 24 42.65 -1.27 -1.90
C SER A 24 43.19 -0.82 -0.55
N PHE A 25 42.50 -1.22 0.51
CA PHE A 25 42.91 -0.93 1.88
C PHE A 25 42.47 -2.08 2.77
N GLU A 26 43.19 -2.27 3.87
CA GLU A 26 42.77 -3.13 4.98
C GLU A 26 41.99 -2.29 5.98
N PHE A 27 41.00 -2.90 6.65
CA PHE A 27 40.21 -2.22 7.66
C PHE A 27 40.02 -3.12 8.87
N GLU A 28 39.96 -2.50 10.04
CA GLU A 28 39.61 -3.16 11.28
C GLU A 28 38.09 -3.29 11.40
N VAL A 29 37.61 -4.50 11.70
CA VAL A 29 36.18 -4.76 11.89
C VAL A 29 35.80 -4.31 13.29
N THR A 30 35.08 -3.19 13.38
CA THR A 30 34.61 -2.65 14.67
C THR A 30 33.23 -3.18 15.09
N HIS A 31 32.36 -3.54 14.13
CA HIS A 31 31.00 -4.01 14.37
C HIS A 31 30.62 -5.12 13.38
N VAL A 32 29.90 -6.15 13.83
CA VAL A 32 29.46 -7.30 13.00
C VAL A 32 28.00 -7.68 13.22
N GLY A 33 27.41 -8.38 12.25
CA GLY A 33 26.04 -8.90 12.36
C GLY A 33 24.99 -7.82 12.64
N SER A 34 24.24 -7.97 13.74
CA SER A 34 23.17 -7.07 14.18
C SER A 34 23.65 -5.67 14.59
N GLU A 35 24.95 -5.51 14.85
CA GLU A 35 25.55 -4.24 15.27
C GLU A 35 26.01 -3.39 14.06
N THR A 36 25.95 -3.94 12.85
CA THR A 36 26.28 -3.18 11.65
C THR A 36 25.26 -2.07 11.39
N VAL A 37 25.72 -0.96 10.82
CA VAL A 37 24.85 0.16 10.42
C VAL A 37 23.70 -0.30 9.51
N LEU A 38 23.97 -1.22 8.57
CA LEU A 38 22.92 -1.76 7.70
C LEU A 38 21.86 -2.54 8.48
N ALA A 39 22.27 -3.39 9.42
CA ALA A 39 21.34 -4.13 10.26
C ALA A 39 20.51 -3.19 11.15
N GLN A 40 21.12 -2.13 11.70
CA GLN A 40 20.40 -1.11 12.44
C GLN A 40 19.37 -0.36 11.56
N ILE A 41 19.72 -0.01 10.32
CA ILE A 41 18.78 0.60 9.37
C ILE A 41 17.58 -0.35 9.12
N ILE A 42 17.84 -1.64 8.87
CA ILE A 42 16.79 -2.63 8.64
C ILE A 42 15.87 -2.73 9.86
N ARG A 43 16.45 -2.88 11.06
CA ARG A 43 15.70 -2.98 12.31
C ARG A 43 14.81 -1.75 12.54
N VAL A 44 15.36 -0.54 12.37
CA VAL A 44 14.59 0.71 12.56
C VAL A 44 13.46 0.81 11.53
N VAL A 45 13.69 0.41 10.28
CA VAL A 45 12.66 0.39 9.24
C VAL A 45 11.56 -0.64 9.56
N GLU A 46 11.93 -1.82 10.06
CA GLU A 46 10.98 -2.86 10.47
C GLU A 46 10.15 -2.44 11.69
N GLU A 47 10.79 -1.90 12.74
CA GLU A 47 10.11 -1.33 13.91
C GLU A 47 9.12 -0.24 13.47
N ALA A 48 9.52 0.60 12.51
CA ALA A 48 8.64 1.64 11.99
C ALA A 48 7.41 1.09 11.26
N GLN A 49 7.58 0.02 10.47
CA GLN A 49 6.49 -0.66 9.77
C GLN A 49 5.54 -1.41 10.71
N GLY A 50 6.03 -1.92 11.83
CA GLY A 50 5.23 -2.63 12.84
C GLY A 50 4.48 -1.72 13.82
N SER A 51 4.93 -0.47 13.98
CA SER A 51 4.31 0.49 14.90
C SER A 51 3.01 1.10 14.36
N LYS A 52 2.04 1.35 15.25
CA LYS A 52 0.80 2.06 14.89
C LYS A 52 0.98 3.57 15.05
N ALA A 53 0.71 4.33 13.99
CA ALA A 53 0.61 5.78 14.08
C ALA A 53 -0.70 6.18 14.78
N PRO A 54 -0.73 7.23 15.63
CA PRO A 54 -1.96 7.74 16.24
C PRO A 54 -3.10 8.02 15.23
N ILE A 55 -2.78 8.51 14.03
CA ILE A 55 -3.72 8.73 12.92
C ILE A 55 -4.42 7.45 12.47
N GLN A 56 -3.84 6.27 12.68
CA GLN A 56 -4.51 4.99 12.42
C GLN A 56 -5.71 4.79 13.36
N GLY A 57 -5.64 5.27 14.60
CA GLY A 57 -6.77 5.26 15.53
C GLY A 57 -7.96 6.11 15.04
N PHE A 58 -7.70 7.16 14.25
CA PHE A 58 -8.76 7.92 13.58
C PHE A 58 -9.48 7.07 12.51
N ALA A 59 -8.74 6.27 11.75
CA ALA A 59 -9.32 5.31 10.79
C ALA A 59 -10.16 4.23 11.48
N ASP A 60 -9.68 3.71 12.61
CA ASP A 60 -10.40 2.72 13.43
C ASP A 60 -11.72 3.31 13.97
N ARG A 61 -11.69 4.55 14.46
CA ARG A 61 -12.89 5.26 14.94
C ARG A 61 -13.90 5.54 13.83
N ILE A 62 -13.44 5.91 12.63
CA ILE A 62 -14.34 6.05 11.47
C ILE A 62 -15.01 4.72 11.17
N SER A 63 -14.24 3.64 11.10
CA SER A 63 -14.76 2.30 10.79
C SER A 63 -15.80 1.82 11.80
N ALA A 64 -15.59 2.11 13.09
CA ALA A 64 -16.51 1.76 14.17
C ALA A 64 -17.92 2.36 14.02
N TRP A 65 -18.03 3.56 13.44
CA TRP A 65 -19.31 4.21 13.16
C TRP A 65 -19.84 3.90 11.75
N PHE A 66 -18.93 3.81 10.79
CA PHE A 66 -19.25 3.63 9.38
C PHE A 66 -19.85 2.25 9.09
N VAL A 67 -19.31 1.18 9.67
CA VAL A 67 -19.78 -0.20 9.44
C VAL A 67 -21.24 -0.39 9.89
N PRO A 68 -21.66 -0.03 11.13
CA PRO A 68 -23.06 -0.11 11.52
C PRO A 68 -23.99 0.75 10.65
N ALA A 69 -23.57 1.96 10.27
CA ALA A 69 -24.37 2.85 9.43
C ALA A 69 -24.65 2.25 8.04
N VAL A 70 -23.63 1.65 7.42
CA VAL A 70 -23.75 0.96 6.13
C VAL A 70 -24.70 -0.23 6.21
N ILE A 71 -24.59 -1.05 7.26
CA ILE A 71 -25.47 -2.21 7.45
C ILE A 71 -26.93 -1.74 7.60
N ALA A 72 -27.16 -0.70 8.40
CA ALA A 72 -28.48 -0.10 8.53
C ALA A 72 -29.02 0.42 7.19
N LEU A 73 -28.19 1.11 6.40
CA LEU A 73 -28.56 1.59 5.06
C LEU A 73 -28.85 0.45 4.07
N ALA A 74 -28.09 -0.65 4.12
CA ALA A 74 -28.35 -1.82 3.28
C ALA A 74 -29.71 -2.44 3.63
N ILE A 75 -29.98 -2.68 4.92
CA ILE A 75 -31.27 -3.20 5.39
C ILE A 75 -32.41 -2.25 5.00
N LEU A 76 -32.23 -0.95 5.18
CA LEU A 76 -33.21 0.06 4.78
C LEU A 76 -33.49 0.00 3.27
N THR A 77 -32.44 -0.11 2.46
CA THR A 77 -32.55 -0.25 1.00
C THR A 77 -33.38 -1.48 0.63
N PHE A 78 -33.10 -2.63 1.24
CA PHE A 78 -33.89 -3.84 1.03
C PHE A 78 -35.37 -3.64 1.39
N VAL A 79 -35.65 -3.09 2.56
CA VAL A 79 -37.03 -2.88 3.06
C VAL A 79 -37.81 -1.92 2.18
N VAL A 80 -37.21 -0.80 1.76
CA VAL A 80 -37.85 0.19 0.89
C VAL A 80 -38.20 -0.41 -0.46
N TRP A 81 -37.25 -1.11 -1.10
CA TRP A 81 -37.50 -1.68 -2.43
C TRP A 81 -38.51 -2.83 -2.40
N TYR A 82 -38.42 -3.73 -1.42
CA TYR A 82 -39.29 -4.90 -1.36
C TYR A 82 -40.70 -4.58 -0.85
N PHE A 83 -40.83 -3.87 0.28
CA PHE A 83 -42.12 -3.65 0.92
C PHE A 83 -42.85 -2.39 0.44
N PHE A 84 -42.14 -1.30 0.15
CA PHE A 84 -42.78 -0.03 -0.22
C PHE A 84 -42.92 0.16 -1.74
N LEU A 85 -41.94 -0.31 -2.52
CA LEU A 85 -41.92 -0.15 -3.98
C LEU A 85 -42.35 -1.40 -4.75
N GLY A 86 -42.60 -2.53 -4.05
CA GLY A 86 -43.11 -3.76 -4.65
C GLY A 86 -42.14 -4.44 -5.62
N ALA A 87 -40.83 -4.20 -5.50
CA ALA A 87 -39.83 -4.82 -6.36
C ALA A 87 -39.68 -6.32 -6.04
N SER A 88 -39.15 -7.09 -7.00
CA SER A 88 -38.90 -8.52 -6.80
C SER A 88 -37.87 -8.76 -5.67
N LEU A 89 -37.98 -9.91 -5.01
CA LEU A 89 -37.03 -10.31 -3.96
C LEU A 89 -35.58 -10.26 -4.47
N THR A 90 -35.34 -10.79 -5.68
CA THR A 90 -34.02 -10.78 -6.32
C THR A 90 -33.51 -9.36 -6.52
N PHE A 91 -34.37 -8.43 -6.96
CA PHE A 91 -34.00 -7.04 -7.17
C PHE A 91 -33.60 -6.36 -5.84
N ALA A 92 -34.40 -6.53 -4.80
CA ALA A 92 -34.13 -5.93 -3.49
C ALA A 92 -32.85 -6.53 -2.85
N LEU A 93 -32.64 -7.84 -3.01
CA LEU A 93 -31.42 -8.52 -2.56
C LEU A 93 -30.18 -8.05 -3.33
N MET A 94 -30.27 -7.82 -4.64
CA MET A 94 -29.15 -7.28 -5.43
C MET A 94 -28.79 -5.85 -5.00
N ALA A 95 -29.78 -5.00 -4.70
CA ALA A 95 -29.52 -3.65 -4.17
C ALA A 95 -28.87 -3.71 -2.78
N PHE A 96 -29.36 -4.58 -1.91
CA PHE A 96 -28.78 -4.83 -0.58
C PHE A 96 -27.32 -5.28 -0.66
N THR A 97 -27.03 -6.30 -1.47
CA THR A 97 -25.67 -6.84 -1.60
C THR A 97 -24.74 -5.82 -2.26
N ALA A 98 -25.21 -5.07 -3.26
CA ALA A 98 -24.42 -4.00 -3.88
C ALA A 98 -24.02 -2.92 -2.86
N VAL A 99 -24.93 -2.50 -1.97
CA VAL A 99 -24.64 -1.51 -0.91
C VAL A 99 -23.59 -2.03 0.07
N ILE A 100 -23.69 -3.30 0.49
CA ILE A 100 -22.69 -3.90 1.38
C ILE A 100 -21.33 -3.99 0.69
N VAL A 101 -21.31 -4.47 -0.56
CA VAL A 101 -20.06 -4.65 -1.31
C VAL A 101 -19.39 -3.30 -1.54
N ILE A 102 -20.08 -2.30 -2.09
CA ILE A 102 -19.44 -1.00 -2.40
C ILE A 102 -18.91 -0.28 -1.17
N ALA A 103 -19.45 -0.62 0.00
CA ALA A 103 -19.13 0.05 1.24
C ALA A 103 -17.94 -0.57 1.99
N CYS A 104 -17.32 -1.70 1.60
CA CYS A 104 -16.11 -2.14 2.32
C CYS A 104 -15.02 -1.05 2.24
N PRO A 105 -14.53 -0.54 3.38
CA PRO A 105 -13.51 0.50 3.39
C PRO A 105 -12.12 -0.13 3.27
N CYS A 106 -11.91 -1.05 2.33
CA CYS A 106 -10.71 -1.86 2.29
C CYS A 106 -9.45 -0.99 2.03
N ALA A 107 -9.59 0.11 1.27
CA ALA A 107 -8.54 1.10 1.02
C ALA A 107 -8.19 1.95 2.26
N LEU A 108 -9.11 2.11 3.21
CA LEU A 108 -8.89 2.87 4.45
C LEU A 108 -7.82 2.21 5.32
N GLY A 109 -7.83 0.87 5.39
CA GLY A 109 -6.84 0.08 6.12
C GLY A 109 -5.43 0.13 5.51
N LEU A 110 -5.32 0.41 4.20
CA LEU A 110 -4.05 0.53 3.49
C LEU A 110 -3.50 1.97 3.47
N ALA A 111 -4.36 2.98 3.63
CA ALA A 111 -4.02 4.39 3.48
C ALA A 111 -2.81 4.83 4.32
N THR A 112 -2.81 4.49 5.61
CA THR A 112 -1.74 4.83 6.55
C THR A 112 -0.48 3.99 6.36
N PRO A 113 -0.52 2.64 6.43
CA PRO A 113 0.68 1.82 6.39
C PRO A 113 1.45 1.97 5.07
N THR A 114 0.77 2.10 3.92
CA THR A 114 1.47 2.26 2.63
C THR A 114 2.18 3.61 2.53
N SER A 115 1.55 4.70 2.96
CA SER A 115 2.20 6.01 2.97
C SER A 115 3.35 6.07 3.97
N LEU A 116 3.18 5.48 5.16
CA LEU A 116 4.23 5.39 6.17
C LEU A 116 5.43 4.61 5.64
N MET A 117 5.22 3.43 5.05
CA MET A 117 6.27 2.58 4.49
C MET A 117 7.09 3.30 3.41
N VAL A 118 6.42 4.00 2.48
CA VAL A 118 7.13 4.76 1.43
C VAL A 118 7.85 5.97 2.03
N GLY A 119 7.23 6.66 3.00
CA GLY A 119 7.80 7.82 3.68
C GLY A 119 9.06 7.47 4.46
N THR A 120 9.03 6.44 5.31
CA THR A 120 10.19 6.00 6.12
C THR A 120 11.29 5.42 5.23
N GLY A 121 10.94 4.64 4.20
CA GLY A 121 11.91 4.17 3.21
C GLY A 121 12.59 5.33 2.48
N LYS A 122 11.84 6.37 2.11
CA LYS A 122 12.41 7.57 1.47
C LYS A 122 13.29 8.38 2.43
N GLY A 123 12.91 8.46 3.71
CA GLY A 123 13.76 9.03 4.76
C GLY A 123 15.09 8.31 4.84
N ALA A 124 15.08 6.98 4.88
CA ALA A 124 16.29 6.16 4.97
C ALA A 124 17.23 6.38 3.77
N GLU A 125 16.71 6.53 2.54
CA GLU A 125 17.52 6.90 1.36
C GLU A 125 18.28 8.23 1.54
N HIS A 126 17.68 9.17 2.29
CA HIS A 126 18.24 10.47 2.62
C HIS A 126 19.11 10.47 3.89
N GLY A 127 19.21 9.35 4.61
CA GLY A 127 19.93 9.24 5.87
C GLY A 127 19.11 9.69 7.09
N ILE A 128 17.79 9.67 7.00
CA ILE A 128 16.85 10.04 8.06
C ILE A 128 16.06 8.80 8.45
N LEU A 129 16.40 8.19 9.58
CA LEU A 129 15.72 6.99 10.07
C LEU A 129 14.63 7.41 11.05
N ILE A 130 13.44 6.84 10.92
CA ILE A 130 12.28 7.19 11.74
C ILE A 130 11.77 5.89 12.35
N LYS A 131 11.78 5.76 13.69
CA LYS A 131 11.49 4.51 14.43
C LYS A 131 10.00 4.18 14.59
N GLY A 132 9.13 4.88 13.87
CA GLY A 132 7.70 4.68 14.06
C GLY A 132 6.80 5.64 13.31
N GLY A 133 5.51 5.30 13.29
CA GLY A 133 4.46 6.20 12.83
C GLY A 133 4.21 7.39 13.77
N GLU A 134 4.40 7.20 15.08
CA GLU A 134 4.20 8.26 16.08
C GLU A 134 5.22 9.40 15.97
N PRO A 135 6.55 9.17 15.92
CA PRO A 135 7.52 10.23 15.69
C PRO A 135 7.30 10.98 14.37
N LEU A 136 6.89 10.25 13.31
CA LEU A 136 6.58 10.85 12.00
C LEU A 136 5.37 11.79 12.08
N GLU A 137 4.30 11.36 12.74
CA GLU A 137 3.10 12.19 12.90
C GLU A 137 3.37 13.39 13.82
N ALA A 138 4.05 13.18 14.94
CA ALA A 138 4.41 14.24 15.87
C ALA A 138 5.30 15.30 15.20
N ALA A 139 6.25 14.89 14.34
CA ALA A 139 7.12 15.77 13.57
C ALA A 139 6.35 16.70 12.61
N CYS A 140 5.14 16.32 12.19
CA CYS A 140 4.28 17.19 11.36
C CYS A 140 3.77 18.41 12.12
N HIS A 141 3.63 18.30 13.45
CA HIS A 141 2.96 19.25 14.32
C HIS A 141 3.90 19.99 15.28
N ILE A 142 5.21 19.96 15.05
CA ILE A 142 6.19 20.65 15.90
C ILE A 142 6.07 22.17 15.75
N ASP A 143 6.03 22.86 16.89
CA ASP A 143 5.98 24.32 17.02
C ASP A 143 7.35 24.90 17.40
N ALA A 144 8.15 24.14 18.16
CA ALA A 144 9.47 24.56 18.60
C ALA A 144 10.51 23.45 18.47
N VAL A 145 11.74 23.81 18.06
CA VAL A 145 12.91 22.92 18.10
C VAL A 145 13.92 23.47 19.08
N ILE A 146 14.38 22.63 19.99
CA ILE A 146 15.53 22.87 20.85
C ILE A 146 16.72 22.13 20.29
N PHE A 147 17.80 22.83 20.01
CA PHE A 147 19.09 22.24 19.66
C PHE A 147 20.02 22.24 20.86
N ASP A 148 20.64 21.10 21.15
CA ASP A 148 21.86 21.12 21.94
C ASP A 148 22.96 21.90 21.20
N LYS A 149 23.85 22.53 21.96
CA LYS A 149 24.97 23.28 21.38
C LYS A 149 26.07 22.33 20.93
N THR A 150 26.66 21.58 21.86
CA THR A 150 27.94 20.87 21.67
C THR A 150 27.70 19.64 20.82
N GLY A 151 28.42 19.48 19.71
CA GLY A 151 28.31 18.28 18.85
C GLY A 151 27.03 18.21 18.02
N THR A 152 26.02 19.02 18.34
CA THR A 152 24.83 19.23 17.54
C THR A 152 24.95 20.48 16.64
N LEU A 153 24.86 21.71 17.17
CA LEU A 153 25.03 22.95 16.38
C LEU A 153 26.49 23.23 16.01
N THR A 154 27.40 22.75 16.84
CA THR A 154 28.85 22.83 16.68
C THR A 154 29.44 21.47 16.31
N LYS A 155 30.71 21.43 15.93
CA LYS A 155 31.40 20.18 15.57
C LYS A 155 31.59 19.24 16.77
N GLY A 156 31.50 19.74 18.00
CA GLY A 156 31.72 18.96 19.23
C GLY A 156 33.19 18.68 19.51
N LYS A 157 34.09 19.31 18.73
CA LYS A 157 35.52 19.22 18.90
C LYS A 157 36.11 20.63 18.93
N PRO A 158 36.86 20.99 19.99
CA PRO A 158 37.57 22.26 20.03
C PRO A 158 38.61 22.32 18.91
N GLU A 159 38.68 23.45 18.22
CA GLU A 159 39.67 23.74 17.18
C GLU A 159 40.35 25.08 17.49
N VAL A 160 41.63 25.21 17.14
CA VAL A 160 42.34 26.50 17.22
C VAL A 160 41.74 27.44 16.17
N THR A 161 41.29 28.62 16.62
CA THR A 161 40.68 29.63 15.74
C THR A 161 41.54 30.86 15.52
N ASP A 162 42.36 31.22 16.51
CA ASP A 162 43.23 32.38 16.44
C ASP A 162 44.50 32.12 17.24
N VAL A 163 45.62 32.59 16.70
CA VAL A 163 46.90 32.65 17.38
C VAL A 163 47.24 34.12 17.53
N LEU A 164 47.65 34.52 18.74
CA LEU A 164 48.07 35.88 19.04
C LEU A 164 49.53 35.85 19.49
N SER A 165 50.39 36.55 18.78
CA SER A 165 51.72 36.92 19.30
C SER A 165 51.67 38.29 20.00
N PHE A 166 52.37 38.40 21.13
CA PHE A 166 52.47 39.63 21.92
C PHE A 166 53.90 40.19 22.07
N ASN A 167 54.92 39.40 21.73
CA ASN A 167 56.34 39.75 21.86
C ASN A 167 57.08 39.48 20.53
N SER A 168 58.38 39.13 20.60
CA SER A 168 59.24 38.84 19.45
C SER A 168 59.02 37.48 18.81
N LEU A 169 58.19 36.60 19.41
CA LEU A 169 57.87 35.32 18.81
C LEU A 169 56.90 35.51 17.65
N ASP A 170 57.03 34.72 16.60
CA ASP A 170 56.00 34.66 15.55
C ASP A 170 54.83 33.74 15.96
N GLU A 171 53.77 33.68 15.15
CA GLU A 171 52.61 32.84 15.43
C GLU A 171 52.95 31.34 15.36
N GLU A 172 53.91 30.95 14.53
CA GLU A 172 54.32 29.56 14.34
C GLU A 172 55.11 29.05 15.57
N GLU A 173 56.01 29.86 16.11
CA GLU A 173 56.75 29.61 17.35
C GLU A 173 55.81 29.53 18.55
N VAL A 174 54.80 30.41 18.64
CA VAL A 174 53.77 30.34 19.70
C VAL A 174 53.03 29.00 19.65
N VAL A 175 52.66 28.54 18.45
CA VAL A 175 51.98 27.25 18.26
C VAL A 175 52.92 26.09 18.55
N SER A 176 54.17 26.13 18.08
CA SER A 176 55.17 25.09 18.32
C SER A 176 55.39 24.88 19.82
N ILE A 177 55.63 25.95 20.59
CA ILE A 177 55.85 25.88 22.04
C ILE A 177 54.58 25.36 22.74
N ALA A 178 53.41 25.91 22.39
CA ALA A 178 52.15 25.51 23.01
C ALA A 178 51.80 24.04 22.74
N ALA A 179 51.88 23.61 21.48
CA ALA A 179 51.60 22.23 21.07
C ALA A 179 52.61 21.25 21.66
N SER A 180 53.88 21.65 21.83
CA SER A 180 54.91 20.82 22.47
C SER A 180 54.58 20.56 23.94
N LEU A 181 54.17 21.61 24.68
CA LEU A 181 53.71 21.48 26.07
C LEU A 181 52.42 20.64 26.17
N GLU A 182 51.45 20.92 25.31
CA GLU A 182 50.12 20.31 25.35
C GLU A 182 50.09 18.86 24.82
N LYS A 183 51.11 18.42 24.07
CA LYS A 183 51.27 17.01 23.63
C LYS A 183 51.21 16.00 24.80
N LEU A 184 51.62 16.43 25.99
CA LEU A 184 51.66 15.58 27.20
C LEU A 184 50.39 15.69 28.07
N SER A 185 49.41 16.48 27.63
CA SER A 185 48.17 16.78 28.35
C SER A 185 46.99 16.02 27.73
N GLU A 186 46.14 15.43 28.58
CA GLU A 186 44.94 14.69 28.14
C GLU A 186 43.70 15.60 27.98
N HIS A 187 43.86 16.92 28.12
CA HIS A 187 42.73 17.84 28.05
C HIS A 187 42.25 18.02 26.60
N PRO A 188 40.94 18.07 26.30
CA PRO A 188 40.43 18.28 24.92
C PRO A 188 40.97 19.54 24.23
N LEU A 189 41.27 20.59 25.00
CA LEU A 189 41.90 21.81 24.47
C LEU A 189 43.38 21.61 24.09
N ALA A 190 44.07 20.71 24.79
CA ALA A 190 45.45 20.34 24.49
C ALA A 190 45.52 19.58 23.16
N GLU A 191 44.61 18.62 23.00
CA GLU A 191 44.44 17.86 21.77
C GLU A 191 44.16 18.78 20.56
N ALA A 192 43.33 19.80 20.74
CA ALA A 192 43.04 20.78 19.69
C ALA A 192 44.29 21.55 19.22
N ILE A 193 45.15 21.97 20.15
CA ILE A 193 46.39 22.68 19.82
C ILE A 193 47.41 21.74 19.18
N TYR A 194 47.53 20.52 19.70
CA TYR A 194 48.42 19.51 19.14
C TYR A 194 48.03 19.12 17.70
N ASN A 195 46.73 18.90 17.46
CA ASN A 195 46.23 18.57 16.13
C ASN A 195 46.42 19.73 15.16
N TYR A 196 46.17 20.97 15.59
CA TYR A 196 46.42 22.16 14.76
C TYR A 196 47.89 22.26 14.33
N ALA A 197 48.83 22.00 15.24
CA ALA A 197 50.26 21.98 14.89
C ALA A 197 50.61 20.87 13.89
N GLN A 198 49.99 19.70 13.99
CA GLN A 198 50.19 18.62 13.01
C GLN A 198 49.59 18.95 11.64
N GLU A 199 48.38 19.53 11.58
CA GLU A 199 47.73 19.93 10.34
C GLU A 199 48.54 21.00 9.59
N GLU A 200 49.09 21.98 10.32
CA GLU A 200 49.95 23.01 9.75
C GLU A 200 51.42 22.55 9.56
N SER A 201 51.74 21.28 9.85
CA SER A 201 53.09 20.71 9.72
C SER A 201 54.17 21.45 10.53
N ILE A 202 53.80 22.00 11.68
CA ILE A 202 54.67 22.74 12.59
C ILE A 202 55.52 21.74 13.38
N THR A 203 56.83 22.01 13.47
CA THR A 203 57.77 21.14 14.17
C THR A 203 57.60 21.30 15.68
N LEU A 204 57.49 20.17 16.39
CA LEU A 204 57.39 20.14 17.84
C LEU A 204 58.76 19.97 18.48
N GLU A 205 58.91 20.58 19.65
CA GLU A 205 60.13 20.56 20.44
C GLU A 205 60.05 19.56 21.61
N GLU A 206 61.22 19.17 22.12
CA GLU A 206 61.30 18.26 23.26
C GLU A 206 61.05 19.02 24.57
N VAL A 207 60.08 18.55 25.36
CA VAL A 207 59.71 19.17 26.64
C VAL A 207 60.33 18.40 27.79
N ALA A 208 61.13 19.09 28.61
CA ALA A 208 61.65 18.56 29.87
C ALA A 208 60.82 19.06 31.07
N GLY A 209 60.61 18.21 32.07
CA GLY A 209 60.00 18.62 33.35
C GLY A 209 58.54 19.04 33.25
N PHE A 210 57.76 18.43 32.35
CA PHE A 210 56.32 18.69 32.20
C PHE A 210 55.56 18.52 33.52
N LYS A 211 54.67 19.45 33.81
CA LYS A 211 53.80 19.40 34.99
C LYS A 211 52.44 20.03 34.69
N ALA A 212 51.38 19.27 34.95
CA ALA A 212 50.02 19.78 34.92
C ALA A 212 49.69 20.54 36.22
N ILE A 213 49.04 21.69 36.09
CA ILE A 213 48.58 22.54 37.18
C ILE A 213 47.04 22.52 37.16
N PRO A 214 46.40 21.63 37.94
CA PRO A 214 44.96 21.43 37.90
C PRO A 214 44.16 22.74 38.03
N GLY A 215 43.21 22.94 37.12
CA GLY A 215 42.36 24.13 37.09
C GLY A 215 43.04 25.42 36.59
N HIS A 216 44.31 25.37 36.21
CA HIS A 216 45.08 26.54 35.77
C HIS A 216 45.71 26.35 34.39
N GLY A 217 46.44 25.25 34.16
CA GLY A 217 47.12 24.99 32.88
C GLY A 217 48.25 23.97 33.02
N VAL A 218 49.30 24.10 32.20
CA VAL A 218 50.51 23.24 32.24
C VAL A 218 51.79 24.08 32.18
N GLU A 219 52.89 23.53 32.71
CA GLU A 219 54.24 24.12 32.64
C GLU A 219 55.27 23.09 32.14
N GLY A 220 56.34 23.57 31.51
CA GLY A 220 57.44 22.73 31.03
C GLY A 220 58.62 23.54 30.51
N MET A 221 59.76 22.88 30.31
CA MET A 221 60.99 23.52 29.86
C MET A 221 61.33 23.11 28.42
N ILE A 222 61.49 24.11 27.54
CA ILE A 222 61.82 23.95 26.11
C ILE A 222 63.04 24.84 25.82
N ASN A 223 64.10 24.29 25.21
CA ASN A 223 65.36 25.01 24.94
C ASN A 223 65.88 25.83 26.14
N GLN A 224 65.90 25.23 27.33
CA GLN A 224 66.31 25.85 28.61
C GLN A 224 65.42 27.01 29.09
N THR A 225 64.31 27.30 28.42
CA THR A 225 63.34 28.33 28.82
C THR A 225 62.10 27.68 29.43
N GLN A 226 61.67 28.18 30.59
CA GLN A 226 60.45 27.70 31.26
C GLN A 226 59.23 28.41 30.67
N TYR A 227 58.29 27.62 30.15
CA TYR A 227 57.03 28.10 29.57
C TYR A 227 55.83 27.60 30.36
N TYR A 228 54.77 28.40 30.31
CA TYR A 228 53.49 28.21 30.98
C TYR A 228 52.38 28.45 29.97
N ILE A 229 51.42 27.53 29.86
CA ILE A 229 50.20 27.73 29.07
C ILE A 229 48.97 27.44 29.92
N GLY A 230 48.01 28.36 29.92
CA GLY A 230 46.80 28.18 30.73
C GLY A 230 45.86 29.37 30.75
N ASN A 231 44.98 29.37 31.73
CA ASN A 231 43.95 30.41 31.90
C ASN A 231 44.49 31.67 32.60
N ARG A 232 43.64 32.69 32.75
CA ARG A 232 44.02 33.97 33.39
C ARG A 232 44.54 33.81 34.82
N LYS A 233 44.07 32.81 35.57
CA LYS A 233 44.50 32.60 36.97
C LYS A 233 45.96 32.16 37.03
N LEU A 234 46.40 31.27 36.12
CA LEU A 234 47.80 30.87 36.02
C LEU A 234 48.73 32.08 35.86
N ILE A 235 48.36 33.00 34.98
CA ILE A 235 49.18 34.17 34.65
C ILE A 235 49.18 35.21 35.77
N THR A 236 48.01 35.51 36.34
CA THR A 236 47.87 36.59 37.33
C THR A 236 48.20 36.16 38.75
N SER A 237 47.76 34.95 39.15
CA SER A 237 47.87 34.47 40.53
C SER A 237 49.16 33.69 40.77
N ASP A 238 49.54 32.80 39.84
CA ASP A 238 50.72 31.94 40.03
C ASP A 238 52.02 32.60 39.54
N LEU A 239 51.97 33.30 38.39
CA LEU A 239 53.13 34.01 37.83
C LEU A 239 53.22 35.49 38.23
N GLY A 240 52.13 36.09 38.72
CA GLY A 240 52.11 37.51 39.11
C GLY A 240 52.25 38.49 37.94
N LEU A 241 51.99 38.07 36.70
CA LEU A 241 52.14 38.90 35.51
C LEU A 241 50.89 39.75 35.24
N SER A 242 51.08 41.01 34.85
CA SER A 242 49.97 41.90 34.48
C SER A 242 49.43 41.60 33.08
N ILE A 243 48.12 41.34 33.00
CA ILE A 243 47.41 41.10 31.74
C ILE A 243 46.89 42.39 31.08
N GLU A 244 47.01 43.57 31.68
CA GLU A 244 46.35 44.80 31.20
C GLU A 244 46.59 45.11 29.72
N LYS A 245 47.84 44.94 29.24
CA LYS A 245 48.22 45.22 27.85
C LYS A 245 47.56 44.28 26.83
N VAL A 246 47.28 43.03 27.23
CA VAL A 246 46.72 41.99 26.36
C VAL A 246 45.22 41.76 26.61
N ASN A 247 44.70 42.25 27.75
CA ASN A 247 43.34 42.00 28.22
C ASN A 247 42.28 42.40 27.19
N ARG A 248 42.46 43.51 26.47
CA ARG A 248 41.51 43.94 25.42
C ARG A 248 41.43 42.93 24.27
N LYS A 249 42.56 42.34 23.85
CA LYS A 249 42.60 41.33 22.79
C LYS A 249 42.00 40.01 23.27
N LEU A 250 42.34 39.58 24.49
CA LEU A 250 41.78 38.37 25.11
C LEU A 250 40.26 38.47 25.32
N MET A 251 39.77 39.59 25.86
CA MET A 251 38.32 39.83 26.04
C MET A 251 37.57 39.80 24.70
N LYS A 252 38.16 40.31 23.61
CA LYS A 252 37.52 40.25 22.28
C LYS A 252 37.35 38.81 21.79
N LEU A 253 38.31 37.93 22.06
CA LEU A 253 38.21 36.51 21.71
C LEU A 253 37.15 35.80 22.58
N GLU A 254 37.17 36.06 23.89
CA GLU A 254 36.18 35.52 24.83
C GLU A 254 34.75 35.99 24.52
N GLU A 255 34.57 37.24 24.07
CA GLU A 255 33.28 37.77 23.56
C GLU A 255 32.76 37.04 22.34
N GLN A 256 33.64 36.43 21.57
CA GLN A 256 33.28 35.59 20.41
C GLN A 256 32.97 34.14 20.82
N GLY A 257 32.96 33.84 22.12
CA GLY A 257 32.72 32.50 22.65
C GLY A 257 33.96 31.59 22.61
N LYS A 258 35.16 32.17 22.45
CA LYS A 258 36.42 31.42 22.37
C LYS A 258 37.08 31.31 23.75
N THR A 259 37.76 30.20 23.99
CA THR A 259 38.60 30.03 25.19
C THR A 259 40.02 30.43 24.83
N ALA A 260 40.51 31.54 25.41
CA ALA A 260 41.87 32.01 25.20
C ALA A 260 42.84 31.41 26.23
N MET A 261 43.78 30.60 25.76
CA MET A 261 44.88 30.05 26.56
C MET A 261 46.11 30.93 26.37
N ILE A 262 46.67 31.43 27.46
CA ILE A 262 47.76 32.41 27.46
C ILE A 262 49.08 31.66 27.58
N LEU A 263 50.02 31.94 26.68
CA LEU A 263 51.38 31.44 26.71
C LEU A 263 52.31 32.50 27.34
N ALA A 264 53.06 32.11 28.36
CA ALA A 264 53.94 32.99 29.09
C ALA A 264 55.25 32.31 29.48
N THR A 265 56.30 33.12 29.67
CA THR A 265 57.49 32.77 30.45
C THR A 265 57.34 33.31 31.87
N LYS A 266 58.33 33.10 32.75
CA LYS A 266 58.34 33.72 34.09
C LYS A 266 58.31 35.25 34.06
N GLU A 267 58.76 35.86 32.98
CA GLU A 267 59.02 37.30 32.91
C GLU A 267 57.98 38.05 32.06
N ALA A 268 57.38 37.38 31.07
CA ALA A 268 56.47 38.04 30.15
C ALA A 268 55.44 37.08 29.52
N ILE A 269 54.31 37.65 29.11
CA ILE A 269 53.32 37.01 28.25
C ILE A 269 53.87 37.05 26.82
N VAL A 270 54.03 35.88 26.19
CA VAL A 270 54.63 35.78 24.85
C VAL A 270 53.59 35.57 23.75
N GLY A 271 52.45 34.95 24.07
CA GLY A 271 51.36 34.74 23.11
C GLY A 271 50.06 34.30 23.75
N ALA A 272 49.05 34.03 22.93
CA ALA A 272 47.83 33.33 23.33
C ALA A 272 47.26 32.53 22.16
N ILE A 273 46.63 31.40 22.46
CA ILE A 273 45.93 30.58 21.49
C ILE A 273 44.46 30.54 21.89
N ALA A 274 43.58 30.94 20.96
CA ALA A 274 42.14 30.82 21.13
C ALA A 274 41.65 29.50 20.54
N VAL A 275 40.91 28.76 21.35
CA VAL A 275 40.30 27.49 20.97
C VAL A 275 38.79 27.62 21.14
N ALA A 276 38.03 27.14 20.17
CA ALA A 276 36.57 27.15 20.24
C ALA A 276 35.97 25.93 19.56
N ASP A 277 34.82 25.51 20.04
CA ASP A 277 33.96 24.55 19.35
C ASP A 277 33.20 25.29 18.24
N THR A 278 33.64 25.11 17.01
CA THR A 278 33.15 25.89 15.87
C THR A 278 31.77 25.43 15.41
N VAL A 279 30.93 26.39 15.00
CA VAL A 279 29.59 26.08 14.46
C VAL A 279 29.70 25.30 13.15
N LYS A 280 28.83 24.30 12.95
CA LYS A 280 28.79 23.58 11.66
C LYS A 280 28.37 24.53 10.55
N LYS A 281 28.97 24.36 9.36
CA LYS A 281 28.66 25.16 8.16
C LYS A 281 27.18 25.13 7.78
N THR A 282 26.47 24.06 8.18
CA THR A 282 25.07 23.81 7.86
C THR A 282 24.09 24.42 8.88
N SER A 283 24.55 24.77 10.09
CA SER A 283 23.70 25.22 11.21
C SER A 283 22.91 26.48 10.89
N LEU A 284 23.57 27.52 10.38
CA LEU A 284 22.90 28.79 10.04
C LEU A 284 21.79 28.59 8.97
N ASN A 285 22.05 27.77 7.96
CA ASN A 285 21.06 27.48 6.92
C ASN A 285 19.85 26.71 7.50
N ALA A 286 20.12 25.68 8.30
CA ALA A 286 19.08 24.87 8.93
C ALA A 286 18.17 25.72 9.83
N VAL A 287 18.74 26.56 10.70
CA VAL A 287 17.99 27.49 11.57
C VAL A 287 17.10 28.42 10.74
N ASN A 288 17.64 29.01 9.68
CA ASN A 288 16.89 29.90 8.79
C ASN A 288 15.74 29.17 8.08
N GLN A 289 15.92 27.92 7.66
CA GLN A 289 14.85 27.15 7.04
C GLN A 289 13.76 26.74 8.04
N LEU A 290 14.12 26.38 9.28
CA LEU A 290 13.15 26.10 10.34
C LEU A 290 12.28 27.32 10.66
N LYS A 291 12.91 28.50 10.75
CA LYS A 291 12.18 29.77 10.91
C LYS A 291 11.22 30.04 9.74
N LYS A 292 11.63 29.77 8.50
CA LYS A 292 10.75 29.87 7.31
C LYS A 292 9.58 28.88 7.34
N LEU A 293 9.74 27.75 8.02
CA LEU A 293 8.66 26.77 8.24
C LEU A 293 7.71 27.18 9.38
N GLY A 294 7.96 28.32 10.04
CA GLY A 294 7.18 28.84 11.16
C GLY A 294 7.50 28.17 12.50
N ILE A 295 8.66 27.52 12.62
CA ILE A 295 9.08 26.80 13.84
C ILE A 295 9.99 27.70 14.67
N ASP A 296 9.69 27.83 15.97
CA ASP A 296 10.54 28.56 16.91
C ASP A 296 11.81 27.76 17.20
N VAL A 297 12.97 28.40 17.08
CA VAL A 297 14.26 27.72 17.31
C VAL A 297 14.86 28.19 18.64
N TYR A 298 15.24 27.23 19.47
CA TYR A 298 15.90 27.40 20.76
C TYR A 298 17.27 26.72 20.73
N MET A 299 18.22 27.25 21.49
CA MET A 299 19.48 26.59 21.79
C MET A 299 19.56 26.33 23.29
N ILE A 300 19.97 25.13 23.68
CA ILE A 300 20.21 24.75 25.08
C ILE A 300 21.67 24.39 25.29
N THR A 301 22.26 24.83 26.40
CA THR A 301 23.66 24.54 26.74
C THR A 301 23.95 24.72 28.22
N GLY A 302 24.97 24.01 28.72
CA GLY A 302 25.54 24.22 30.05
C GLY A 302 26.58 25.35 30.10
N ASP A 303 26.95 25.91 28.96
CA ASP A 303 27.87 27.07 28.91
C ASP A 303 27.24 28.31 29.56
N ASN A 304 28.09 29.22 29.99
CA ASN A 304 27.65 30.53 30.48
C ASN A 304 26.88 31.33 29.42
N GLU A 305 26.08 32.28 29.89
CA GLU A 305 25.18 33.06 29.04
C GLU A 305 25.91 33.84 27.92
N ARG A 306 27.11 34.37 28.19
CA ARG A 306 27.88 35.17 27.21
C ARG A 306 28.32 34.31 26.02
N THR A 307 28.91 33.14 26.30
CA THR A 307 29.35 32.19 25.28
C THR A 307 28.16 31.65 24.49
N ALA A 308 27.08 31.29 25.18
CA ALA A 308 25.86 30.81 24.54
C ALA A 308 25.25 31.86 23.60
N ARG A 309 25.14 33.13 24.02
CA ARG A 309 24.63 34.21 23.15
C ARG A 309 25.54 34.48 21.95
N ALA A 310 26.85 34.36 22.10
CA ALA A 310 27.80 34.52 21.00
C ALA A 310 27.56 33.47 19.90
N ILE A 311 27.47 32.19 20.27
CA ILE A 311 27.18 31.09 19.33
C ILE A 311 25.79 31.24 18.72
N ALA A 312 24.77 31.52 19.54
CA ALA A 312 23.40 31.71 19.06
C ALA A 312 23.30 32.82 18.00
N THR A 313 24.02 33.93 18.19
CA THR A 313 24.06 35.04 17.23
C THR A 313 24.66 34.61 15.89
N GLN A 314 25.70 33.77 15.89
CA GLN A 314 26.34 33.26 14.66
C GLN A 314 25.40 32.40 13.82
N VAL A 315 24.55 31.59 14.47
CA VAL A 315 23.57 30.72 13.79
C VAL A 315 22.18 31.36 13.65
N GLY A 316 22.01 32.58 14.16
CA GLY A 316 20.76 33.35 14.07
C GLY A 316 19.66 32.86 15.01
N ILE A 317 19.98 32.27 16.16
CA ILE A 317 19.02 31.85 17.19
C ILE A 317 18.82 33.00 18.19
N THR A 318 17.56 33.29 18.53
CA THR A 318 17.21 34.35 19.49
C THR A 318 16.90 33.82 20.88
N ASN A 319 16.37 32.59 20.97
CA ASN A 319 15.97 31.98 22.23
C ASN A 319 17.09 31.08 22.73
N VAL A 320 17.72 31.44 23.85
CA VAL A 320 18.87 30.74 24.42
C VAL A 320 18.57 30.34 25.85
N LEU A 321 18.79 29.07 26.15
CA LEU A 321 18.71 28.45 27.48
C LEU A 321 20.14 28.09 27.89
N ALA A 322 20.79 29.00 28.60
CA ALA A 322 22.19 28.86 29.03
C ALA A 322 22.28 28.36 30.48
N GLU A 323 23.46 27.89 30.88
CA GLU A 323 23.76 27.41 32.24
C GLU A 323 22.83 26.25 32.69
N VAL A 324 22.35 25.45 31.73
CA VAL A 324 21.47 24.31 32.00
C VAL A 324 22.30 23.04 32.21
N LEU A 325 22.13 22.44 33.39
CA LEU A 325 22.76 21.16 33.72
C LEU A 325 22.14 20.01 32.91
N PRO A 326 22.87 18.92 32.63
CA PRO A 326 22.35 17.77 31.89
C PRO A 326 21.01 17.24 32.43
N GLU A 327 20.88 17.14 33.75
CA GLU A 327 19.67 16.65 34.44
C GLU A 327 18.46 17.58 34.27
N ASP A 328 18.71 18.87 34.07
CA ASP A 328 17.68 19.90 33.94
C ASP A 328 17.23 20.16 32.50
N LYS A 329 17.94 19.61 31.49
CA LYS A 329 17.55 19.78 30.09
C LYS A 329 16.14 19.26 29.81
N ALA A 330 15.76 18.13 30.42
CA ALA A 330 14.40 17.59 30.30
C ALA A 330 13.34 18.51 30.94
N ASN A 331 13.68 19.20 32.04
CA ASN A 331 12.78 20.16 32.68
C ASN A 331 12.55 21.38 31.77
N GLU A 332 13.56 21.86 31.05
CA GLU A 332 13.40 22.94 30.08
C GLU A 332 12.52 22.55 28.89
N VAL A 333 12.68 21.32 28.38
CA VAL A 333 11.75 20.76 27.37
C VAL A 333 10.32 20.78 27.90
N LYS A 334 10.12 20.31 29.13
CA LYS A 334 8.81 20.24 29.77
C LYS A 334 8.19 21.62 29.99
N LYS A 335 8.96 22.64 30.39
CA LYS A 335 8.47 24.03 30.52
C LYS A 335 7.87 24.56 29.22
N LEU A 336 8.50 24.25 28.08
CA LEU A 336 7.97 24.64 26.76
C LEU A 336 6.73 23.84 26.36
N GLN A 337 6.67 22.56 26.73
CA GLN A 337 5.47 21.72 26.55
C GLN A 337 4.29 22.21 27.40
N ASP A 338 4.54 22.57 28.67
CA ASP A 338 3.54 23.11 29.60
C ASP A 338 3.01 24.48 29.12
N ALA A 339 3.82 25.23 28.37
CA ALA A 339 3.40 26.44 27.65
C ALA A 339 2.54 26.16 26.39
N GLY A 340 2.21 24.88 26.13
CA GLY A 340 1.34 24.44 25.03
C GLY A 340 2.05 24.21 23.70
N LYS A 341 3.39 24.29 23.64
CA LYS A 341 4.16 24.04 22.41
C LYS A 341 4.40 22.55 22.21
N LYS A 342 4.34 22.07 20.98
CA LYS A 342 4.91 20.77 20.62
C LYS A 342 6.41 20.92 20.33
N VAL A 343 7.22 20.22 21.09
CA VAL A 343 8.66 20.42 21.16
C VAL A 343 9.40 19.24 20.52
N ALA A 344 10.33 19.55 19.62
CA ALA A 344 11.37 18.63 19.19
C ALA A 344 12.68 18.96 19.90
N MET A 345 13.41 17.95 20.35
CA MET A 345 14.77 18.09 20.90
C MET A 345 15.76 17.47 19.91
N VAL A 346 16.85 18.16 19.62
CA VAL A 346 17.94 17.66 18.77
C VAL A 346 19.21 17.58 19.60
N GLY A 347 19.85 16.42 19.66
CA GLY A 347 21.04 16.18 20.47
C GLY A 347 21.85 14.99 19.99
N ASP A 348 23.05 14.84 20.53
CA ASP A 348 24.01 13.78 20.18
C ASP A 348 24.63 13.09 21.42
N GLY A 349 24.52 13.68 22.61
CA GLY A 349 25.16 13.15 23.80
C GLY A 349 24.29 12.20 24.64
N ILE A 350 24.96 11.37 25.46
CA ILE A 350 24.32 10.63 26.58
C ILE A 350 23.56 11.60 27.49
N ASN A 351 24.12 12.81 27.66
CA ASN A 351 23.55 13.90 28.47
C ASN A 351 22.21 14.41 27.94
N ASP A 352 21.89 14.16 26.67
CA ASP A 352 20.66 14.64 26.02
C ASP A 352 19.57 13.57 25.99
N ALA A 353 19.91 12.31 26.26
CA ALA A 353 18.95 11.20 26.19
C ALA A 353 17.68 11.44 27.03
N PRO A 354 17.73 11.97 28.27
CA PRO A 354 16.53 12.31 29.02
C PRO A 354 15.68 13.41 28.35
N ALA A 355 16.32 14.43 27.76
CA ALA A 355 15.63 15.51 27.06
C ALA A 355 15.03 15.06 25.73
N LEU A 356 15.73 14.18 24.99
CA LEU A 356 15.25 13.53 23.77
C LEU A 356 14.00 12.70 24.03
N ALA A 357 13.99 11.93 25.12
CA ALA A 357 12.85 11.11 25.52
C ALA A 357 11.66 11.94 26.04
N GLN A 358 11.91 13.08 26.70
CA GLN A 358 10.87 13.98 27.19
C GLN A 358 10.18 14.77 26.05
N ALA A 359 10.89 15.04 24.95
CA ALA A 359 10.36 15.79 23.81
C ALA A 359 9.21 15.04 23.10
N ASN A 360 8.35 15.78 22.40
CA ASN A 360 7.33 15.13 21.55
C ASN A 360 7.99 14.38 20.39
N VAL A 361 9.14 14.88 19.92
CA VAL A 361 10.01 14.19 18.97
C VAL A 361 11.46 14.39 19.40
N GLY A 362 12.11 13.34 19.87
CA GLY A 362 13.57 13.30 20.01
C GLY A 362 14.23 13.02 18.67
N ILE A 363 15.19 13.87 18.27
CA ILE A 363 15.98 13.72 17.06
C ILE A 363 17.45 13.55 17.45
N ALA A 364 17.98 12.35 17.25
CA ALA A 364 19.37 12.05 17.55
C ALA A 364 20.26 12.27 16.31
N MET A 365 21.44 12.87 16.51
CA MET A 365 22.48 12.91 15.47
C MET A 365 23.25 11.59 15.46
N GLY A 366 23.61 11.09 14.28
CA GLY A 366 24.29 9.81 14.08
C GLY A 366 25.77 9.80 14.49
N SER A 367 26.35 10.97 14.79
CA SER A 367 27.61 11.11 15.51
C SER A 367 27.47 10.83 17.01
N GLY A 368 26.23 10.76 17.50
CA GLY A 368 25.92 10.63 18.90
C GLY A 368 26.10 9.22 19.46
N THR A 369 26.06 9.12 20.78
CA THR A 369 26.21 7.85 21.50
C THR A 369 25.02 6.90 21.26
N ASP A 370 25.25 5.59 21.41
CA ASP A 370 24.19 4.57 21.24
C ASP A 370 22.95 4.85 22.09
N VAL A 371 23.15 5.39 23.30
CA VAL A 371 22.07 5.79 24.21
C VAL A 371 21.21 6.92 23.62
N ALA A 372 21.84 7.92 22.99
CA ALA A 372 21.12 9.02 22.33
C ALA A 372 20.37 8.51 21.09
N MET A 373 20.99 7.62 20.31
CA MET A 373 20.33 6.97 19.18
C MET A 373 19.15 6.11 19.62
N GLU A 374 19.22 5.45 20.77
CA GLU A 374 18.12 4.66 21.32
C GLU A 374 16.95 5.54 21.78
N ALA A 375 17.23 6.64 22.46
CA ALA A 375 16.23 7.59 22.96
C ALA A 375 15.52 8.41 21.85
N GLY A 376 16.18 8.64 20.71
CA GLY A 376 15.62 9.40 19.59
C GLY A 376 14.56 8.63 18.79
N GLY A 377 13.43 9.28 18.52
CA GLY A 377 12.39 8.77 17.60
C GLY A 377 12.74 8.98 16.11
N ILE A 378 13.59 9.95 15.81
CA ILE A 378 14.21 10.18 14.50
C ILE A 378 15.73 10.18 14.69
N ILE A 379 16.46 9.52 13.78
CA ILE A 379 17.93 9.49 13.77
C ILE A 379 18.42 10.09 12.46
N ILE A 380 19.31 11.06 12.55
CA ILE A 380 19.98 11.68 11.40
C ILE A 380 21.35 11.06 11.23
N MET A 381 21.51 10.16 10.26
CA MET A 381 22.74 9.39 10.06
C MET A 381 23.94 10.25 9.66
N LYS A 382 23.69 11.36 8.98
CA LYS A 382 24.74 12.27 8.52
C LYS A 382 24.96 13.38 9.54
N ASP A 383 26.17 13.90 9.60
CA ASP A 383 26.45 15.06 10.43
C ASP A 383 26.02 16.39 9.76
N ASN A 384 24.73 16.49 9.40
CA ASN A 384 24.18 17.63 8.66
C ASN A 384 22.82 18.07 9.22
N LEU A 385 22.77 19.25 9.84
CA LEU A 385 21.52 19.79 10.41
C LEU A 385 20.42 20.06 9.36
N ASN A 386 20.74 20.21 8.08
CA ASN A 386 19.69 20.35 7.05
C ASN A 386 18.80 19.11 6.96
N ASP A 387 19.28 17.96 7.42
CA ASP A 387 18.50 16.72 7.42
C ASP A 387 17.41 16.75 8.50
N VAL A 388 17.57 17.53 9.59
CA VAL A 388 16.50 17.83 10.56
C VAL A 388 15.35 18.57 9.86
N VAL A 389 15.67 19.57 9.04
CA VAL A 389 14.67 20.29 8.24
C VAL A 389 13.97 19.35 7.26
N THR A 390 14.75 18.51 6.60
CA THR A 390 14.24 17.51 5.64
C THR A 390 13.32 16.51 6.32
N ALA A 391 13.61 16.10 7.56
CA ALA A 391 12.77 15.20 8.34
C ALA A 391 11.38 15.81 8.57
N PHE A 392 11.29 17.09 8.96
CA PHE A 392 10.00 17.77 9.11
C PHE A 392 9.25 17.94 7.78
N GLN A 393 9.96 18.24 6.69
CA GLN A 393 9.35 18.33 5.35
C GLN A 393 8.75 16.98 4.92
N LEU A 394 9.50 15.90 5.10
CA LEU A 394 9.08 14.54 4.77
C LEU A 394 7.90 14.09 5.65
N ALA A 395 7.94 14.38 6.95
CA ALA A 395 6.84 14.11 7.87
C ALA A 395 5.55 14.82 7.44
N ARG A 396 5.62 16.13 7.12
CA ARG A 396 4.48 16.91 6.63
C ARG A 396 3.93 16.37 5.31
N GLU A 397 4.79 15.99 4.36
CA GLU A 397 4.34 15.45 3.07
C GLU A 397 3.72 14.05 3.21
N THR A 398 4.31 13.20 4.04
CA THR A 398 3.79 11.86 4.34
C THR A 398 2.42 11.95 5.04
N MET A 399 2.28 12.83 6.04
CA MET A 399 0.98 13.05 6.70
C MET A 399 -0.07 13.65 5.77
N SER A 400 0.32 14.53 4.85
CA SER A 400 -0.57 15.04 3.81
C SER A 400 -1.08 13.89 2.92
N LYS A 401 -0.21 12.95 2.56
CA LYS A 401 -0.59 11.76 1.77
C LYS A 401 -1.51 10.82 2.51
N ILE A 402 -1.26 10.57 3.79
CA ILE A 402 -2.18 9.78 4.64
C ILE A 402 -3.57 10.42 4.63
N LYS A 403 -3.67 11.74 4.87
CA LYS A 403 -4.95 12.47 4.85
C LYS A 403 -5.65 12.40 3.49
N GLN A 404 -4.91 12.55 2.39
CA GLN A 404 -5.44 12.40 1.04
C GLN A 404 -5.98 10.99 0.80
N ASN A 405 -5.23 9.96 1.18
CA ASN A 405 -5.64 8.57 1.01
C ASN A 405 -6.87 8.23 1.84
N MET A 406 -6.97 8.74 3.07
CA MET A 406 -8.17 8.58 3.88
C MET A 406 -9.39 9.27 3.24
N PHE A 407 -9.20 10.46 2.67
CA PHE A 407 -10.24 11.14 1.90
C PHE A 407 -10.68 10.28 0.70
N PHE A 408 -9.75 9.77 -0.10
CA PHE A 408 -10.06 8.90 -1.24
C PHE A 408 -10.78 7.63 -0.83
N ALA A 409 -10.31 6.97 0.23
CA ALA A 409 -10.91 5.74 0.74
C ALA A 409 -12.39 5.91 1.15
N LEU A 410 -12.80 7.11 1.58
CA LEU A 410 -14.19 7.39 1.95
C LEU A 410 -15.00 8.02 0.81
N PHE A 411 -14.37 8.85 -0.02
CA PHE A 411 -15.02 9.56 -1.12
C PHE A 411 -15.75 8.62 -2.08
N TYR A 412 -15.10 7.53 -2.48
CA TYR A 412 -15.72 6.56 -3.40
C TYR A 412 -16.89 5.82 -2.76
N ASN A 413 -16.77 5.47 -1.48
CA ASN A 413 -17.83 4.76 -0.76
C ASN A 413 -19.06 5.68 -0.58
N VAL A 414 -18.86 6.95 -0.22
CA VAL A 414 -19.94 7.94 -0.05
C VAL A 414 -20.71 8.18 -1.36
N ILE A 415 -20.03 8.23 -2.50
CA ILE A 415 -20.70 8.36 -3.82
C ILE A 415 -21.32 7.04 -4.27
N GLY A 416 -20.66 5.92 -4.00
CA GLY A 416 -21.07 4.60 -4.44
C GLY A 416 -22.31 4.05 -3.74
N ILE A 417 -22.48 4.33 -2.43
CA ILE A 417 -23.62 3.82 -1.64
C ILE A 417 -24.98 4.25 -2.22
N PRO A 418 -25.25 5.55 -2.51
CA PRO A 418 -26.52 5.97 -3.12
C PRO A 418 -26.79 5.32 -4.49
N ILE A 419 -25.74 5.10 -5.28
CA ILE A 419 -25.85 4.49 -6.62
C ILE A 419 -26.13 2.99 -6.49
N ALA A 420 -25.47 2.30 -5.57
CA ALA A 420 -25.73 0.90 -5.23
C ALA A 420 -27.12 0.68 -4.62
N ALA A 421 -27.59 1.66 -3.83
CA ALA A 421 -28.95 1.69 -3.29
C ALA A 421 -30.02 1.98 -4.35
N ARG A 422 -29.61 2.22 -5.61
CA ARG A 422 -30.46 2.45 -6.78
C ARG A 422 -31.31 3.72 -6.71
N VAL A 423 -30.91 4.68 -5.87
CA VAL A 423 -31.60 5.98 -5.72
C VAL A 423 -31.63 6.75 -7.04
N PHE A 424 -30.58 6.61 -7.85
CA PHE A 424 -30.45 7.28 -9.16
C PHE A 424 -30.86 6.41 -10.35
N MET A 425 -31.71 5.38 -10.13
CA MET A 425 -32.21 4.52 -11.21
C MET A 425 -32.87 5.31 -12.34
N SER A 426 -33.62 6.38 -12.03
CA SER A 426 -34.26 7.25 -13.02
C SER A 426 -33.27 7.96 -13.96
N PHE A 427 -32.00 8.08 -13.55
CA PHE A 427 -30.92 8.64 -14.36
C PHE A 427 -30.08 7.56 -15.07
N GLY A 428 -30.49 6.29 -14.99
CA GLY A 428 -29.77 5.16 -15.59
C GLY A 428 -28.44 4.87 -14.89
N LEU A 429 -28.36 5.06 -13.57
CA LEU A 429 -27.20 4.76 -12.74
C LEU A 429 -27.57 3.67 -11.72
N VAL A 430 -27.23 2.43 -12.06
CA VAL A 430 -27.42 1.24 -11.22
C VAL A 430 -26.09 0.51 -11.12
N LEU A 431 -25.70 0.11 -9.91
CA LEU A 431 -24.45 -0.62 -9.67
C LEU A 431 -24.76 -2.06 -9.25
N LYS A 432 -24.33 -3.02 -10.06
CA LYS A 432 -24.39 -4.45 -9.71
C LYS A 432 -23.30 -4.82 -8.67
N PRO A 433 -23.50 -5.85 -7.83
CA PRO A 433 -22.52 -6.24 -6.80
C PRO A 433 -21.13 -6.58 -7.35
N GLU A 434 -21.03 -7.26 -8.51
CA GLU A 434 -19.74 -7.63 -9.11
C GLU A 434 -18.96 -6.38 -9.52
N LEU A 435 -19.69 -5.42 -10.08
CA LEU A 435 -19.15 -4.15 -10.52
C LEU A 435 -18.78 -3.28 -9.31
N ALA A 436 -19.58 -3.26 -8.24
CA ALA A 436 -19.22 -2.63 -6.98
C ALA A 436 -17.87 -3.16 -6.42
N GLY A 437 -17.63 -4.48 -6.52
CA GLY A 437 -16.36 -5.09 -6.16
C GLY A 437 -15.18 -4.57 -6.99
N LEU A 438 -15.35 -4.43 -8.31
CA LEU A 438 -14.30 -3.86 -9.18
C LEU A 438 -14.01 -2.39 -8.84
N ALA A 439 -15.06 -1.59 -8.58
CA ALA A 439 -14.90 -0.20 -8.21
C ALA A 439 -14.14 -0.02 -6.88
N MET A 440 -14.33 -0.94 -5.93
CA MET A 440 -13.52 -0.97 -4.71
C MET A 440 -12.05 -1.29 -4.98
N ALA A 441 -11.74 -2.23 -5.88
CA ALA A 441 -10.36 -2.52 -6.24
C ALA A 441 -9.66 -1.27 -6.82
N MET A 442 -10.37 -0.48 -7.62
CA MET A 442 -9.86 0.79 -8.17
C MET A 442 -9.57 1.82 -7.06
N SER A 443 -10.39 1.87 -6.01
CA SER A 443 -10.13 2.72 -4.83
C SER A 443 -8.79 2.35 -4.16
N SER A 444 -8.55 1.06 -3.93
CA SER A 444 -7.27 0.59 -3.37
C SER A 444 -6.06 0.94 -4.27
N ILE A 445 -6.20 0.79 -5.59
CA ILE A 445 -5.15 1.18 -6.56
C ILE A 445 -4.86 2.68 -6.46
N SER A 446 -5.88 3.52 -6.30
CA SER A 446 -5.69 4.97 -6.16
C SER A 446 -4.90 5.34 -4.90
N VAL A 447 -5.18 4.69 -3.76
CA VAL A 447 -4.50 4.91 -2.49
C VAL A 447 -3.04 4.45 -2.54
N VAL A 448 -2.79 3.27 -3.10
CA VAL A 448 -1.42 2.75 -3.27
C VAL A 448 -0.64 3.63 -4.25
N GLY A 449 -1.23 3.96 -5.40
CA GLY A 449 -0.61 4.83 -6.41
C GLY A 449 -0.27 6.20 -5.86
N ASN A 450 -1.17 6.83 -5.09
CA ASN A 450 -0.93 8.12 -4.46
C ASN A 450 0.19 8.06 -3.42
N SER A 451 0.25 6.98 -2.63
CA SER A 451 1.34 6.75 -1.65
C SER A 451 2.69 6.63 -2.35
N LEU A 452 2.76 5.94 -3.49
CA LEU A 452 4.00 5.76 -4.26
C LEU A 452 4.56 7.08 -4.82
N LEU A 453 3.76 8.14 -4.95
CA LEU A 453 4.25 9.46 -5.37
C LEU A 453 5.24 10.08 -4.37
N LEU A 454 5.26 9.62 -3.11
CA LEU A 454 6.28 10.00 -2.13
C LEU A 454 7.69 9.58 -2.54
N ARG A 455 7.86 8.59 -3.43
CA ARG A 455 9.19 8.19 -3.95
C ARG A 455 9.90 9.34 -4.68
N PHE A 456 9.13 10.30 -5.22
CA PHE A 456 9.64 11.47 -5.91
C PHE A 456 9.94 12.67 -5.00
N PHE A 457 9.79 12.50 -3.68
CA PHE A 457 10.20 13.52 -2.71
C PHE A 457 11.65 13.95 -2.93
N ARG A 458 11.87 15.26 -2.89
CA ARG A 458 13.19 15.88 -3.00
C ARG A 458 13.31 17.01 -1.96
N PRO A 459 14.32 16.98 -1.08
CA PRO A 459 14.52 18.02 -0.07
C PRO A 459 14.55 19.43 -0.69
N GLY A 460 13.85 20.38 -0.07
CA GLY A 460 13.85 21.79 -0.50
C GLY A 460 13.13 22.10 -1.82
N LYS A 461 12.50 21.12 -2.49
CA LYS A 461 11.70 21.33 -3.71
C LYS A 461 10.25 20.94 -3.45
N ARG A 462 9.31 21.76 -3.94
CA ARG A 462 7.88 21.42 -3.89
C ARG A 462 7.59 20.24 -4.82
N ASN A 463 6.98 19.19 -4.29
CA ASN A 463 6.51 18.06 -5.07
C ASN A 463 5.15 18.38 -5.74
N TYR A 464 5.19 19.14 -6.84
CA TYR A 464 3.96 19.53 -7.56
C TYR A 464 3.14 18.32 -8.02
N LEU A 465 3.79 17.21 -8.38
CA LEU A 465 3.12 15.99 -8.76
C LEU A 465 2.28 15.43 -7.61
N SER A 466 2.86 15.38 -6.41
CA SER A 466 2.18 14.98 -5.17
C SER A 466 1.00 15.90 -4.82
N ILE A 467 1.09 17.20 -5.12
CA ILE A 467 0.02 18.18 -4.84
C ILE A 467 -1.12 18.09 -5.85
N ILE A 468 -0.82 17.92 -7.14
CA ILE A 468 -1.80 17.92 -8.24
C ILE A 468 -2.48 16.56 -8.41
N ALA A 469 -1.75 15.47 -8.12
CA ALA A 469 -2.25 14.11 -8.33
C ALA A 469 -3.62 13.84 -7.68
N PRO A 470 -3.94 14.29 -6.46
CA PRO A 470 -5.28 14.14 -5.89
C PRO A 470 -6.37 14.72 -6.78
N LEU A 471 -6.19 15.93 -7.31
CA LEU A 471 -7.19 16.58 -8.17
C LEU A 471 -7.40 15.78 -9.46
N ILE A 472 -6.30 15.34 -10.09
CA ILE A 472 -6.35 14.51 -11.30
C ILE A 472 -7.04 13.18 -11.01
N MET A 473 -6.70 12.52 -9.89
CA MET A 473 -7.33 11.26 -9.50
C MET A 473 -8.83 11.45 -9.26
N ILE A 474 -9.27 12.49 -8.56
CA ILE A 474 -10.71 12.76 -8.40
C ILE A 474 -11.39 12.80 -9.77
N ILE A 475 -10.84 13.56 -10.72
CA ILE A 475 -11.44 13.70 -12.06
C ILE A 475 -11.46 12.35 -12.80
N VAL A 476 -10.31 11.68 -12.89
CA VAL A 476 -10.15 10.42 -13.64
C VAL A 476 -11.03 9.32 -13.05
N PHE A 477 -11.00 9.12 -11.74
CA PHE A 477 -11.78 8.07 -11.09
C PHE A 477 -13.27 8.41 -11.04
N THR A 478 -13.67 9.68 -10.91
CA THR A 478 -15.09 10.06 -11.00
C THR A 478 -15.64 9.79 -12.39
N ILE A 479 -14.90 10.15 -13.45
CA ILE A 479 -15.28 9.85 -14.83
C ILE A 479 -15.36 8.34 -15.04
N GLY A 480 -14.34 7.61 -14.60
CA GLY A 480 -14.30 6.15 -14.68
C GLY A 480 -15.48 5.50 -13.96
N PHE A 481 -15.80 5.95 -12.74
CA PHE A 481 -16.91 5.46 -11.94
C PHE A 481 -18.26 5.72 -12.61
N ILE A 482 -18.48 6.91 -13.19
CA ILE A 482 -19.70 7.23 -13.92
C ILE A 482 -19.83 6.37 -15.19
N GLN A 483 -18.76 6.23 -15.98
CA GLN A 483 -18.77 5.37 -17.16
C GLN A 483 -19.09 3.92 -16.79
N PHE A 484 -18.53 3.47 -15.68
CA PHE A 484 -18.73 2.12 -15.18
C PHE A 484 -20.16 1.89 -14.66
N ALA A 485 -20.74 2.85 -13.94
CA ALA A 485 -22.15 2.81 -13.53
C ALA A 485 -23.11 2.83 -14.74
N LYS A 486 -22.77 3.58 -15.80
CA LYS A 486 -23.52 3.56 -17.07
C LYS A 486 -23.40 2.20 -17.77
N PHE A 487 -22.20 1.62 -17.81
CA PHE A 487 -21.96 0.30 -18.36
C PHE A 487 -22.75 -0.78 -17.61
N SER A 488 -22.70 -0.76 -16.27
CA SER A 488 -23.52 -1.59 -15.39
C SER A 488 -25.00 -1.53 -15.74
N SER A 489 -25.51 -0.30 -15.92
CA SER A 489 -26.92 -0.08 -16.25
C SER A 489 -27.29 -0.60 -17.65
N SER A 490 -26.35 -0.55 -18.62
CA SER A 490 -26.57 -1.14 -19.94
C SER A 490 -26.67 -2.67 -19.91
N MET A 491 -25.94 -3.33 -19.01
CA MET A 491 -26.04 -4.78 -18.80
C MET A 491 -27.33 -5.17 -18.09
N GLU A 492 -27.79 -4.38 -17.11
CA GLU A 492 -29.06 -4.65 -16.42
C GLU A 492 -30.27 -4.47 -17.34
N ASN A 493 -30.23 -3.50 -18.26
CA ASN A 493 -31.26 -3.35 -19.30
C ASN A 493 -31.27 -4.50 -20.33
N GLN A 494 -30.18 -5.26 -20.47
CA GLN A 494 -30.14 -6.46 -21.31
C GLN A 494 -30.73 -7.69 -20.61
N GLU A 495 -30.54 -7.84 -19.30
CA GLU A 495 -31.16 -8.91 -18.50
C GLU A 495 -32.66 -8.65 -18.22
N MET A 496 -33.08 -7.39 -18.07
CA MET A 496 -34.50 -7.03 -17.87
C MET A 496 -35.37 -7.12 -19.14
N ASN A 497 -34.77 -7.35 -20.32
CA ASN A 497 -35.49 -7.48 -21.59
C ASN A 497 -35.74 -8.93 -22.02
N VAL A 498 -35.43 -9.92 -21.17
CA VAL A 498 -36.03 -11.25 -21.30
C VAL A 498 -37.34 -11.21 -20.52
N PRO A 499 -38.51 -11.20 -21.18
CA PRO A 499 -39.76 -11.29 -20.45
C PRO A 499 -39.77 -12.64 -19.75
N VAL A 500 -39.66 -12.64 -18.43
CA VAL A 500 -40.00 -13.82 -17.63
C VAL A 500 -41.50 -13.99 -17.83
N ILE A 501 -41.87 -14.89 -18.74
CA ILE A 501 -43.27 -15.21 -18.98
C ILE A 501 -43.88 -15.67 -17.66
N SER A 502 -45.17 -15.38 -17.46
CA SER A 502 -45.90 -15.85 -16.27
C SER A 502 -45.69 -17.35 -16.04
N LEU A 503 -45.73 -17.80 -14.78
CA LEU A 503 -45.59 -19.21 -14.41
C LEU A 503 -46.58 -20.13 -15.19
N GLU A 504 -47.73 -19.58 -15.59
CA GLU A 504 -48.74 -20.27 -16.41
C GLU A 504 -48.28 -20.49 -17.85
N ALA A 505 -47.59 -19.51 -18.44
CA ALA A 505 -47.03 -19.61 -19.78
C ALA A 505 -45.82 -20.56 -19.84
N GLN A 506 -44.99 -20.58 -18.79
CA GLN A 506 -43.89 -21.55 -18.68
C GLN A 506 -44.41 -23.01 -18.63
N ASN A 507 -45.50 -23.26 -17.90
CA ASN A 507 -46.13 -24.59 -17.88
C ASN A 507 -46.69 -25.00 -19.26
N LYS A 508 -47.30 -24.06 -19.99
CA LYS A 508 -47.81 -24.31 -21.35
C LYS A 508 -46.67 -24.65 -22.32
N VAL A 509 -45.55 -23.93 -22.24
CA VAL A 509 -44.34 -24.23 -23.03
C VAL A 509 -43.78 -25.61 -22.71
N ASN A 510 -43.64 -25.97 -21.43
CA ASN A 510 -43.14 -27.29 -21.05
C ASN A 510 -44.11 -28.42 -21.48
N ASN A 511 -45.42 -28.20 -21.37
CA ASN A 511 -46.42 -29.15 -21.88
C ASN A 511 -46.34 -29.32 -23.39
N LEU A 512 -46.08 -28.25 -24.15
CA LEU A 512 -45.89 -28.34 -25.60
C LEU A 512 -44.70 -29.23 -25.95
N ILE A 513 -43.57 -29.08 -25.25
CA ILE A 513 -42.38 -29.91 -25.49
C ILE A 513 -42.68 -31.38 -25.20
N VAL A 514 -43.37 -31.67 -24.08
CA VAL A 514 -43.71 -33.04 -23.68
C VAL A 514 -44.75 -33.70 -24.59
N ALA A 515 -45.70 -32.94 -25.13
CA ALA A 515 -46.72 -33.45 -26.03
C ALA A 515 -46.17 -33.78 -27.43
N ASN A 516 -44.93 -33.39 -27.75
CA ASN A 516 -44.35 -33.50 -29.07
C ASN A 516 -43.03 -34.28 -29.07
N GLU A 517 -42.66 -34.81 -30.23
CA GLU A 517 -41.43 -35.59 -30.39
C GLU A 517 -40.21 -34.66 -30.48
N SER A 518 -39.18 -34.96 -29.67
CA SER A 518 -37.90 -34.23 -29.67
C SER A 518 -36.76 -35.08 -30.23
N LYS A 519 -35.90 -34.47 -31.04
CA LYS A 519 -34.68 -35.08 -31.60
C LYS A 519 -33.48 -34.21 -31.26
N ILE A 520 -32.31 -34.83 -31.24
CA ILE A 520 -31.03 -34.16 -31.08
C ILE A 520 -30.06 -34.58 -32.17
N ASN A 521 -29.33 -33.59 -32.66
CA ASN A 521 -28.20 -33.77 -33.56
C ASN A 521 -27.02 -32.93 -33.05
N PHE A 522 -25.85 -33.06 -33.68
CA PHE A 522 -24.63 -32.39 -33.27
C PHE A 522 -23.98 -31.67 -34.43
N ALA A 523 -23.78 -30.35 -34.29
CA ALA A 523 -22.85 -29.60 -35.11
C ALA A 523 -21.46 -29.73 -34.48
N GLU A 524 -20.63 -30.63 -35.02
CA GLU A 524 -19.36 -31.09 -34.42
C GLU A 524 -19.51 -31.70 -33.02
N THR A 525 -19.60 -30.86 -32.00
CA THR A 525 -19.76 -31.21 -30.58
C THR A 525 -20.90 -30.45 -29.90
N GLU A 526 -21.51 -29.48 -30.58
CA GLU A 526 -22.62 -28.71 -30.04
C GLU A 526 -23.97 -29.38 -30.31
N PRO A 527 -24.80 -29.62 -29.28
CA PRO A 527 -26.11 -30.23 -29.44
C PRO A 527 -27.10 -29.23 -30.07
N LYS A 528 -27.83 -29.69 -31.08
CA LYS A 528 -28.93 -28.97 -31.73
C LYS A 528 -30.24 -29.74 -31.51
N LEU A 529 -31.20 -29.07 -30.87
CA LEU A 529 -32.49 -29.66 -30.51
C LEU A 529 -33.53 -29.37 -31.59
N PHE A 530 -34.36 -30.37 -31.88
CA PHE A 530 -35.43 -30.30 -32.87
C PHE A 530 -36.74 -30.74 -32.24
N LEU A 531 -37.79 -29.92 -32.39
CA LEU A 531 -39.13 -30.21 -31.92
C LEU A 531 -40.07 -30.34 -33.11
N LYS A 532 -40.76 -31.47 -33.19
CA LYS A 532 -41.85 -31.67 -34.15
C LYS A 532 -43.07 -30.88 -33.68
N ILE A 533 -43.59 -29.97 -34.48
CA ILE A 533 -44.83 -29.24 -34.13
C ILE A 533 -45.84 -29.30 -35.27
N THR A 534 -47.12 -29.31 -34.92
CA THR A 534 -48.23 -29.23 -35.89
C THR A 534 -48.72 -27.78 -36.03
N SER A 535 -48.71 -27.02 -34.92
CA SER A 535 -49.02 -25.60 -34.87
C SER A 535 -48.41 -24.99 -33.60
N LEU A 536 -48.03 -23.71 -33.62
CA LEU A 536 -47.69 -22.99 -32.38
C LEU A 536 -48.94 -22.71 -31.55
N GLU A 537 -48.86 -22.94 -30.25
CA GLU A 537 -49.89 -22.50 -29.31
C GLU A 537 -49.96 -20.97 -29.23
N SER A 538 -51.16 -20.43 -28.99
CA SER A 538 -51.41 -18.98 -28.89
C SER A 538 -50.59 -18.25 -27.81
N ALA A 539 -50.06 -18.99 -26.82
CA ALA A 539 -49.24 -18.44 -25.75
C ALA A 539 -47.78 -18.17 -26.16
N ILE A 540 -47.30 -18.74 -27.28
CA ILE A 540 -45.93 -18.57 -27.77
C ILE A 540 -45.95 -17.56 -28.91
N LYS A 541 -45.24 -16.45 -28.70
CA LYS A 541 -45.17 -15.35 -29.67
C LYS A 541 -43.92 -15.44 -30.53
N ILE A 542 -44.03 -14.90 -31.74
CA ILE A 542 -42.93 -14.79 -32.69
C ILE A 542 -42.47 -13.34 -32.71
N LYS A 543 -41.19 -13.14 -32.47
CA LYS A 543 -40.55 -11.82 -32.48
C LYS A 543 -40.47 -11.29 -33.91
N GLU A 544 -40.05 -12.13 -34.85
CA GLU A 544 -39.90 -11.79 -36.27
C GLU A 544 -40.26 -12.99 -37.16
N GLY A 545 -40.96 -12.76 -38.27
CA GLY A 545 -41.31 -13.79 -39.25
C GLY A 545 -42.76 -14.32 -39.15
N LYS A 546 -42.98 -15.57 -39.56
CA LYS A 546 -44.29 -16.23 -39.64
C LYS A 546 -44.41 -17.39 -38.63
N SER A 547 -45.64 -17.68 -38.21
CA SER A 547 -45.98 -18.75 -37.25
C SER A 547 -46.46 -20.07 -37.87
N SER A 548 -46.68 -20.08 -39.18
CA SER A 548 -46.99 -21.29 -39.94
C SER A 548 -45.71 -21.94 -40.47
N LEU A 549 -45.65 -23.27 -40.47
CA LEU A 549 -44.55 -24.07 -41.01
C LEU A 549 -45.00 -24.89 -42.22
N ALA A 550 -44.40 -24.66 -43.39
CA ALA A 550 -44.46 -25.56 -44.53
C ALA A 550 -43.30 -26.58 -44.53
N ASP A 551 -43.25 -27.44 -45.54
CA ASP A 551 -42.14 -28.39 -45.71
C ASP A 551 -40.82 -27.65 -45.97
N ASN A 552 -39.73 -28.10 -45.32
CA ASN A 552 -38.41 -27.47 -45.32
C ASN A 552 -38.38 -26.04 -44.73
N GLU A 553 -39.34 -25.69 -43.88
CA GLU A 553 -39.31 -24.45 -43.10
C GLU A 553 -39.06 -24.75 -41.63
N MET A 554 -38.42 -23.80 -40.93
CA MET A 554 -38.22 -23.89 -39.48
C MET A 554 -38.41 -22.57 -38.76
N ILE A 555 -38.86 -22.64 -37.52
CA ILE A 555 -38.89 -21.53 -36.57
C ILE A 555 -37.83 -21.81 -35.50
N ILE A 556 -37.05 -20.80 -35.12
CA ILE A 556 -35.93 -20.96 -34.20
C ILE A 556 -36.27 -20.32 -32.86
N GLY A 557 -35.97 -21.01 -31.77
CA GLY A 557 -35.97 -20.45 -30.42
C GLY A 557 -35.05 -19.25 -30.29
N TYR A 558 -35.33 -18.37 -29.32
CA TYR A 558 -34.64 -17.08 -29.24
C TYR A 558 -33.12 -17.21 -29.03
N THR A 559 -32.69 -18.07 -28.11
CA THR A 559 -31.26 -18.27 -27.77
C THR A 559 -30.50 -18.85 -28.96
N GLU A 560 -31.08 -19.87 -29.60
CA GLU A 560 -30.48 -20.49 -30.79
C GLU A 560 -30.40 -19.50 -31.96
N ALA A 561 -31.44 -18.69 -32.17
CA ALA A 561 -31.44 -17.67 -33.22
C ALA A 561 -30.33 -16.63 -33.01
N MET A 562 -30.13 -16.17 -31.77
CA MET A 562 -29.05 -15.22 -31.46
C MET A 562 -27.66 -15.83 -31.68
N MET A 563 -27.48 -17.12 -31.38
CA MET A 563 -26.25 -17.85 -31.67
C MET A 563 -26.01 -17.93 -33.18
N MET A 564 -27.00 -18.36 -33.96
CA MET A 564 -26.89 -18.48 -35.42
C MET A 564 -26.65 -17.12 -36.11
N ILE A 565 -27.22 -16.03 -35.58
CA ILE A 565 -26.94 -14.67 -36.07
C ILE A 565 -25.50 -14.25 -35.76
N LYS A 566 -25.03 -14.53 -34.54
CA LYS A 566 -23.65 -14.23 -34.13
C LYS A 566 -22.62 -14.98 -34.98
N GLU A 567 -22.94 -16.22 -35.36
CA GLU A 567 -22.13 -17.07 -36.24
C GLU A 567 -22.28 -16.73 -37.73
N LYS A 568 -23.12 -15.74 -38.06
CA LYS A 568 -23.42 -15.32 -39.43
C LYS A 568 -24.02 -16.44 -40.31
N LEU A 569 -24.67 -17.43 -39.68
CA LEU A 569 -25.40 -18.49 -40.38
C LEU A 569 -26.71 -17.95 -40.96
N ILE A 570 -27.36 -17.03 -40.23
CA ILE A 570 -28.54 -16.30 -40.67
C ILE A 570 -28.41 -14.82 -40.27
N SER A 571 -29.11 -13.94 -40.97
CA SER A 571 -29.20 -12.52 -40.66
C SER A 571 -30.64 -12.09 -40.33
N LYS A 572 -31.64 -12.74 -40.94
CA LYS A 572 -33.07 -12.45 -40.72
C LYS A 572 -33.95 -13.66 -41.06
N PRO A 573 -35.20 -13.71 -40.59
CA PRO A 573 -36.19 -14.64 -41.13
C PRO A 573 -36.34 -14.46 -42.65
N GLY A 574 -36.35 -15.57 -43.38
CA GLY A 574 -36.32 -15.67 -44.84
C GLY A 574 -35.01 -16.23 -45.39
N ASP A 575 -33.96 -16.29 -44.57
CA ASP A 575 -32.66 -16.83 -44.99
C ASP A 575 -32.71 -18.37 -45.11
N LYS A 576 -31.94 -18.88 -46.08
CA LYS A 576 -31.88 -20.29 -46.46
C LYS A 576 -30.56 -20.92 -46.02
N LEU A 577 -30.65 -22.07 -45.39
CA LEU A 577 -29.52 -22.89 -44.97
C LEU A 577 -29.42 -24.12 -45.87
N ASN A 578 -28.26 -24.29 -46.50
CA ASN A 578 -27.98 -25.44 -47.35
C ASN A 578 -27.36 -26.57 -46.54
N ASN A 579 -27.71 -27.83 -46.88
CA ASN A 579 -27.19 -29.04 -46.23
C ASN A 579 -27.35 -29.06 -44.70
N PHE A 580 -28.48 -28.57 -44.20
CA PHE A 580 -28.76 -28.49 -42.77
C PHE A 580 -29.26 -29.85 -42.23
N PHE A 581 -28.37 -30.59 -41.55
CA PHE A 581 -28.68 -31.87 -40.89
C PHE A 581 -29.40 -32.90 -41.78
N GLY A 582 -28.93 -33.07 -43.02
CA GLY A 582 -29.48 -34.02 -44.00
C GLY A 582 -30.59 -33.45 -44.89
N LEU A 583 -31.02 -32.20 -44.65
CA LEU A 583 -31.94 -31.49 -45.53
C LEU A 583 -31.14 -30.68 -46.56
N PRO A 584 -31.46 -30.77 -47.87
CA PRO A 584 -30.70 -30.09 -48.92
C PRO A 584 -30.79 -28.56 -48.78
N GLU A 585 -31.95 -28.05 -48.38
CA GLU A 585 -32.21 -26.64 -48.12
C GLU A 585 -33.30 -26.52 -47.05
N VAL A 586 -33.14 -25.61 -46.09
CA VAL A 586 -34.13 -25.25 -45.06
C VAL A 586 -34.25 -23.73 -44.97
N THR A 587 -35.47 -23.20 -44.91
CA THR A 587 -35.70 -21.76 -44.75
C THR A 587 -36.09 -21.44 -43.31
N VAL A 588 -35.42 -20.45 -42.71
CA VAL A 588 -35.78 -19.94 -41.38
C VAL A 588 -36.92 -18.96 -41.53
N VAL A 589 -38.14 -19.34 -41.15
CA VAL A 589 -39.33 -18.51 -41.40
C VAL A 589 -39.75 -17.67 -40.19
N GLY A 590 -39.23 -17.96 -39.00
CA GLY A 590 -39.50 -17.15 -37.81
C GLY A 590 -38.52 -17.36 -36.66
N ILE A 591 -38.48 -16.37 -35.77
CA ILE A 591 -37.71 -16.38 -34.51
C ILE A 591 -38.68 -16.13 -33.36
N LEU A 592 -38.66 -17.01 -32.35
CA LEU A 592 -39.52 -16.86 -31.17
C LEU A 592 -39.17 -15.61 -30.36
N GLU A 593 -40.17 -15.03 -29.69
CA GLU A 593 -39.89 -14.16 -28.55
C GLU A 593 -39.20 -14.96 -27.44
N PRO A 594 -38.28 -14.35 -26.67
CA PRO A 594 -37.59 -15.04 -25.58
C PRO A 594 -38.59 -15.60 -24.58
N THR A 595 -38.55 -16.92 -24.37
CA THR A 595 -39.44 -17.61 -23.43
C THR A 595 -38.78 -17.81 -22.06
N GLY A 596 -37.45 -17.74 -21.96
CA GLY A 596 -36.73 -18.06 -20.73
C GLY A 596 -36.85 -19.55 -20.35
N THR A 597 -37.21 -20.41 -21.31
CA THR A 597 -37.35 -21.86 -21.13
C THR A 597 -36.44 -22.62 -22.08
N THR A 598 -36.36 -23.94 -21.94
CA THR A 598 -35.58 -24.78 -22.85
C THR A 598 -36.01 -24.65 -24.31
N LEU A 599 -37.26 -24.23 -24.59
CA LEU A 599 -37.76 -23.99 -25.95
C LEU A 599 -36.92 -22.97 -26.72
N ASP A 600 -36.26 -22.03 -26.04
CA ASP A 600 -35.39 -21.03 -26.69
C ASP A 600 -34.17 -21.66 -27.38
N ASN A 601 -33.84 -22.92 -27.07
CA ASN A 601 -32.75 -23.68 -27.67
C ASN A 601 -33.21 -24.66 -28.78
N TYR A 602 -34.49 -24.65 -29.15
CA TYR A 602 -35.06 -25.59 -30.13
C TYR A 602 -35.17 -25.02 -31.54
N HIS A 603 -35.07 -25.90 -32.54
CA HIS A 603 -35.54 -25.71 -33.90
C HIS A 603 -36.91 -26.39 -34.05
N LEU A 604 -37.94 -25.61 -34.32
CA LEU A 604 -39.31 -26.08 -34.48
C LEU A 604 -39.59 -26.34 -35.96
N VAL A 605 -39.99 -27.56 -36.29
CA VAL A 605 -40.23 -28.03 -37.67
C VAL A 605 -41.52 -28.84 -37.77
N ASN A 606 -42.11 -28.91 -38.96
CA ASN A 606 -43.29 -29.74 -39.19
C ASN A 606 -42.95 -31.24 -39.26
N GLY A 607 -43.96 -32.11 -39.22
CA GLY A 607 -43.77 -33.57 -39.20
C GLY A 607 -43.00 -34.15 -40.39
N ASN A 608 -43.25 -33.65 -41.61
CA ASN A 608 -42.57 -34.12 -42.82
C ASN A 608 -41.07 -33.78 -42.79
N THR A 609 -40.74 -32.55 -42.41
CA THR A 609 -39.36 -32.07 -42.29
C THR A 609 -38.63 -32.79 -41.15
N TYR A 610 -39.30 -32.96 -40.01
CA TYR A 610 -38.78 -33.67 -38.84
C TYR A 610 -38.38 -35.12 -39.14
N ASN A 611 -39.13 -35.82 -40.00
CA ASN A 611 -38.84 -37.21 -40.38
C ASN A 611 -37.66 -37.33 -41.35
N ARG A 612 -37.34 -36.26 -42.09
CA ARG A 612 -36.25 -36.21 -43.07
C ARG A 612 -34.91 -35.73 -42.50
N LEU A 613 -34.91 -35.18 -41.29
CA LEU A 613 -33.68 -34.86 -40.57
C LEU A 613 -32.87 -36.13 -40.37
N ASN A 614 -31.58 -36.08 -40.72
CA ASN A 614 -30.63 -37.09 -40.29
C ASN A 614 -30.55 -36.99 -38.75
N THR A 615 -30.68 -38.09 -38.02
CA THR A 615 -30.77 -38.05 -36.56
C THR A 615 -29.67 -38.82 -35.89
N THR A 616 -29.11 -38.22 -34.84
CA THR A 616 -28.20 -38.91 -33.92
C THR A 616 -28.99 -39.67 -32.86
N ALA A 617 -29.94 -39.01 -32.19
CA ALA A 617 -30.77 -39.66 -31.16
C ALA A 617 -32.16 -39.02 -30.99
N SER A 618 -33.08 -39.80 -30.41
CA SER A 618 -34.37 -39.32 -29.90
C SER A 618 -34.24 -38.84 -28.46
N ILE A 619 -34.93 -37.75 -28.12
CA ILE A 619 -35.09 -37.29 -26.75
C ILE A 619 -36.52 -37.59 -26.30
N LYS A 620 -36.66 -38.30 -25.18
CA LYS A 620 -37.93 -38.37 -24.45
C LYS A 620 -37.97 -37.25 -23.42
N THR A 621 -39.14 -36.69 -23.17
CA THR A 621 -39.29 -35.61 -22.20
C THR A 621 -40.45 -35.91 -21.26
N ALA A 622 -40.30 -35.53 -20.00
CA ALA A 622 -41.31 -35.72 -18.96
C ALA A 622 -41.34 -34.52 -18.02
N LEU A 623 -42.44 -34.39 -17.27
CA LEU A 623 -42.56 -33.39 -16.21
C LEU A 623 -42.34 -34.03 -14.85
N ALA A 624 -41.45 -33.44 -14.05
CA ALA A 624 -41.35 -33.65 -12.61
C ALA A 624 -41.92 -32.41 -11.90
N GLY A 625 -43.18 -32.49 -11.47
CA GLY A 625 -43.90 -31.30 -11.01
C GLY A 625 -44.09 -30.30 -12.15
N LYS A 626 -43.36 -29.18 -12.13
CA LYS A 626 -43.38 -28.14 -13.17
C LYS A 626 -42.10 -28.08 -14.01
N GLU A 627 -41.09 -28.88 -13.65
CA GLU A 627 -39.80 -28.91 -14.34
C GLU A 627 -39.81 -29.91 -15.49
N LEU A 628 -39.24 -29.48 -16.61
CA LEU A 628 -39.01 -30.33 -17.78
C LEU A 628 -37.75 -31.17 -17.55
N LYS A 629 -37.90 -32.50 -17.66
CA LYS A 629 -36.79 -33.46 -17.62
C LYS A 629 -36.62 -34.10 -18.98
N MET A 630 -35.38 -34.14 -19.47
CA MET A 630 -35.03 -34.63 -20.80
C MET A 630 -34.19 -35.91 -20.70
N PHE A 631 -34.52 -36.88 -21.53
CA PHE A 631 -33.91 -38.21 -21.56
C PHE A 631 -33.32 -38.45 -22.95
N TYR A 632 -32.00 -38.51 -23.03
CA TYR A 632 -31.26 -38.91 -24.21
C TYR A 632 -31.30 -40.44 -24.32
N ILE A 633 -31.91 -40.96 -25.38
CA ILE A 633 -32.01 -42.41 -25.60
C ILE A 633 -30.76 -42.92 -26.32
N LEU A 634 -29.95 -43.67 -25.58
CA LEU A 634 -28.75 -44.31 -26.08
C LEU A 634 -29.12 -45.56 -26.90
N ASN A 635 -28.49 -45.67 -28.07
CA ASN A 635 -28.38 -46.89 -28.85
C ASN A 635 -26.88 -47.10 -29.16
N GLY A 636 -26.47 -48.34 -29.42
CA GLY A 636 -25.08 -48.78 -29.64
C GLY A 636 -24.09 -47.82 -30.32
N ASN A 637 -24.59 -46.93 -31.17
CA ASN A 637 -23.82 -46.09 -32.08
C ASN A 637 -24.08 -44.58 -31.92
N ASN A 638 -24.89 -44.11 -30.96
CA ASN A 638 -25.28 -42.70 -30.85
C ASN A 638 -24.77 -41.95 -29.61
N THR A 639 -23.85 -42.53 -28.83
CA THR A 639 -23.24 -41.84 -27.68
C THR A 639 -22.54 -40.55 -28.13
N PRO A 640 -22.84 -39.39 -27.52
CA PRO A 640 -22.16 -38.13 -27.84
C PRO A 640 -20.65 -38.29 -27.77
N LYS A 641 -19.90 -37.69 -28.71
CA LYS A 641 -18.43 -37.84 -28.79
C LYS A 641 -17.72 -37.52 -27.47
N GLN A 642 -18.25 -36.54 -26.72
CA GLN A 642 -17.74 -36.08 -25.43
C GLN A 642 -17.83 -37.15 -24.32
N PHE A 643 -18.72 -38.14 -24.47
CA PHE A 643 -19.00 -39.15 -23.45
C PHE A 643 -18.65 -40.58 -23.86
N LYS A 644 -18.06 -40.78 -25.06
CA LYS A 644 -17.77 -42.11 -25.62
C LYS A 644 -16.89 -43.00 -24.73
N ASP A 645 -15.99 -42.40 -23.96
CA ASP A 645 -15.07 -43.15 -23.09
C ASP A 645 -15.69 -43.50 -21.73
N GLN A 646 -16.87 -42.96 -21.41
CA GLN A 646 -17.48 -43.04 -20.08
C GLN A 646 -18.83 -43.77 -20.09
N VAL A 647 -19.53 -43.75 -21.23
CA VAL A 647 -20.80 -44.43 -21.43
C VAL A 647 -20.56 -45.66 -22.33
N PRO A 648 -20.81 -46.88 -21.84
CA PRO A 648 -20.70 -48.10 -22.64
C PRO A 648 -21.60 -48.06 -23.87
N SER A 649 -21.19 -48.76 -24.93
CA SER A 649 -21.94 -48.82 -26.19
C SER A 649 -23.33 -49.45 -25.98
N GLU A 650 -23.45 -50.47 -25.13
CA GLU A 650 -24.74 -51.08 -24.78
C GLU A 650 -24.98 -51.01 -23.29
N LEU A 651 -26.18 -50.58 -22.92
CA LEU A 651 -26.66 -50.54 -21.54
C LEU A 651 -27.48 -51.80 -21.26
N SER A 652 -26.96 -52.70 -20.43
CA SER A 652 -27.65 -53.91 -20.00
C SER A 652 -28.31 -53.72 -18.63
N GLU A 653 -29.46 -54.37 -18.43
CA GLU A 653 -30.15 -54.40 -17.13
C GLU A 653 -29.22 -54.90 -16.01
N ILE A 654 -29.20 -54.20 -14.88
CA ILE A 654 -28.42 -54.60 -13.71
C ILE A 654 -29.33 -55.36 -12.75
N VAL A 655 -28.96 -56.59 -12.39
CA VAL A 655 -29.70 -57.43 -11.43
C VAL A 655 -29.04 -57.33 -10.06
N LEU A 656 -29.76 -56.78 -9.08
CA LEU A 656 -29.36 -56.74 -7.68
C LEU A 656 -30.36 -57.55 -6.85
N GLY A 657 -29.95 -58.75 -6.43
CA GLY A 657 -30.85 -59.71 -5.77
C GLY A 657 -31.94 -60.21 -6.71
N ASN A 658 -33.22 -60.10 -6.32
CA ASN A 658 -34.39 -60.48 -7.13
C ASN A 658 -35.02 -59.30 -7.90
N LYS A 659 -34.33 -58.15 -8.01
CA LYS A 659 -34.84 -56.96 -8.69
C LYS A 659 -33.91 -56.51 -9.82
N LYS A 660 -34.53 -56.06 -10.91
CA LYS A 660 -33.86 -55.52 -12.10
C LYS A 660 -33.89 -54.00 -12.05
N PHE A 661 -32.77 -53.38 -12.39
CA PHE A 661 -32.61 -51.93 -12.45
C PHE A 661 -32.04 -51.52 -13.81
N LEU A 662 -32.59 -50.46 -14.39
CA LEU A 662 -32.03 -49.86 -15.61
C LEU A 662 -30.86 -48.93 -15.26
N PRO A 663 -29.69 -49.08 -15.90
CA PRO A 663 -28.59 -48.14 -15.70
C PRO A 663 -28.93 -46.77 -16.30
N ILE A 664 -28.69 -45.71 -15.54
CA ILE A 664 -28.86 -44.33 -15.99
C ILE A 664 -27.60 -43.51 -15.72
N TYR A 665 -27.19 -42.71 -16.70
CA TYR A 665 -26.13 -41.72 -16.55
C TYR A 665 -26.76 -40.34 -16.46
N ILE A 666 -26.25 -39.49 -15.57
CA ILE A 666 -26.84 -38.17 -15.32
C ILE A 666 -25.85 -37.08 -15.72
N GLY A 667 -26.32 -36.07 -16.45
CA GLY A 667 -25.54 -34.87 -16.74
C GLY A 667 -25.11 -34.14 -15.46
N SER A 668 -23.99 -33.41 -15.54
CA SER A 668 -23.37 -32.77 -14.37
C SER A 668 -24.30 -31.84 -13.57
N ALA A 669 -25.11 -31.01 -14.26
CA ALA A 669 -26.01 -30.05 -13.62
C ALA A 669 -27.23 -30.74 -13.00
N GLU A 670 -27.82 -31.71 -13.70
CA GLU A 670 -28.93 -32.51 -13.19
C GLU A 670 -28.50 -33.37 -11.99
N ALA A 671 -27.29 -33.96 -12.04
CA ALA A 671 -26.76 -34.75 -10.93
C ALA A 671 -26.59 -33.92 -9.66
N LYS A 672 -26.09 -32.69 -9.80
CA LYS A 672 -25.96 -31.76 -8.68
C LYS A 672 -27.32 -31.44 -8.04
N MET A 673 -28.32 -31.13 -8.87
CA MET A 673 -29.69 -30.87 -8.41
C MET A 673 -30.28 -32.09 -7.67
N MET A 674 -30.20 -33.27 -8.28
CA MET A 674 -30.72 -34.51 -7.69
C MET A 674 -30.02 -34.87 -6.36
N MET A 675 -28.73 -34.58 -6.22
CA MET A 675 -28.00 -34.75 -4.96
C MET A 675 -28.44 -33.73 -3.89
N GLU A 676 -28.65 -32.47 -4.26
CA GLU A 676 -29.17 -31.43 -3.37
C GLU A 676 -30.59 -31.79 -2.85
N GLU A 677 -31.41 -32.39 -3.72
CA GLU A 677 -32.73 -32.94 -3.38
C GLU A 677 -32.67 -34.28 -2.62
N LYS A 678 -31.46 -34.80 -2.36
CA LYS A 678 -31.20 -36.08 -1.68
C LYS A 678 -31.84 -37.29 -2.37
N LEU A 679 -31.99 -37.25 -3.70
CA LEU A 679 -32.49 -38.37 -4.49
C LEU A 679 -31.45 -39.49 -4.61
N PHE A 680 -30.16 -39.15 -4.60
CA PHE A 680 -29.05 -40.09 -4.45
C PHE A 680 -27.81 -39.38 -3.90
N ASN A 681 -26.83 -40.13 -3.39
CA ASN A 681 -25.59 -39.59 -2.80
C ASN A 681 -24.33 -40.00 -3.56
N LYS A 682 -24.34 -41.18 -4.20
CA LYS A 682 -23.18 -41.71 -4.91
C LYS A 682 -23.59 -42.55 -6.13
N ILE A 683 -22.64 -42.74 -7.03
CA ILE A 683 -22.75 -43.71 -8.12
C ILE A 683 -22.98 -45.10 -7.52
N GLY A 684 -23.93 -45.83 -8.10
CA GLY A 684 -24.40 -47.14 -7.63
C GLY A 684 -25.62 -47.11 -6.72
N ASP A 685 -26.10 -45.92 -6.33
CA ASP A 685 -27.38 -45.81 -5.63
C ASP A 685 -28.55 -46.19 -6.56
N THR A 686 -29.60 -46.77 -5.97
CA THR A 686 -30.81 -47.19 -6.70
C THR A 686 -31.98 -46.28 -6.38
N ILE A 687 -32.70 -45.85 -7.41
CA ILE A 687 -33.88 -45.01 -7.28
C ILE A 687 -35.08 -45.81 -7.79
N LYS A 688 -36.08 -46.00 -6.92
CA LYS A 688 -37.29 -46.73 -7.29
C LYS A 688 -38.27 -45.80 -7.99
N ASN A 689 -38.90 -46.29 -9.05
CA ASN A 689 -39.95 -45.58 -9.78
C ASN A 689 -39.54 -44.18 -10.29
N LEU A 690 -38.29 -44.02 -10.73
CA LEU A 690 -37.85 -42.79 -11.39
C LEU A 690 -38.50 -42.74 -12.79
N PHE A 691 -39.51 -41.89 -12.94
CA PHE A 691 -40.36 -41.77 -14.15
C PHE A 691 -41.02 -43.07 -14.63
N GLY A 692 -41.26 -44.03 -13.73
CA GLY A 692 -41.95 -45.30 -14.03
C GLY A 692 -41.03 -46.52 -14.10
N ASP A 693 -39.72 -46.33 -13.96
CA ASP A 693 -38.73 -47.41 -13.99
C ASP A 693 -37.88 -47.42 -12.71
N ASP A 694 -37.45 -48.61 -12.29
CA ASP A 694 -36.47 -48.77 -11.22
C ASP A 694 -35.08 -48.60 -11.85
N VAL A 695 -34.32 -47.59 -11.41
CA VAL A 695 -33.03 -47.24 -12.02
C VAL A 695 -31.87 -47.37 -11.04
N MET A 696 -30.67 -47.55 -11.57
CA MET A 696 -29.41 -47.46 -10.85
C MET A 696 -28.54 -46.37 -11.47
N ILE A 697 -28.00 -45.47 -10.64
CA ILE A 697 -27.10 -44.42 -11.10
C ILE A 697 -25.77 -45.04 -11.52
N ALA A 698 -25.57 -45.21 -12.82
CA ALA A 698 -24.40 -45.87 -13.40
C ALA A 698 -23.20 -44.91 -13.54
N GLY A 699 -23.45 -43.61 -13.65
CA GLY A 699 -22.39 -42.60 -13.71
C GLY A 699 -22.91 -41.16 -13.72
N ILE A 700 -22.02 -40.22 -13.41
CA ILE A 700 -22.24 -38.79 -13.57
C ILE A 700 -21.29 -38.30 -14.66
N LEU A 701 -21.85 -37.62 -15.66
CA LEU A 701 -21.09 -37.15 -16.82
C LEU A 701 -20.40 -35.81 -16.50
N PRO A 702 -19.23 -35.52 -17.11
CA PRO A 702 -18.50 -34.28 -16.91
C PRO A 702 -19.27 -33.10 -17.49
N GLU A 703 -18.99 -31.92 -16.95
CA GLU A 703 -19.61 -30.67 -17.39
C GLU A 703 -19.20 -30.31 -18.82
N THR A 704 -20.19 -30.11 -19.68
CA THR A 704 -20.02 -29.73 -21.09
C THR A 704 -20.39 -28.27 -21.38
N LYS A 705 -21.03 -27.59 -20.42
CA LYS A 705 -21.66 -26.27 -20.57
C LYS A 705 -22.71 -26.23 -21.69
N THR A 706 -23.38 -27.36 -21.91
CA THR A 706 -24.44 -27.50 -22.92
C THR A 706 -25.71 -28.07 -22.30
N VAL A 707 -26.78 -28.17 -23.09
CA VAL A 707 -28.04 -28.79 -22.64
C VAL A 707 -27.87 -30.26 -22.20
N LEU A 708 -26.79 -30.93 -22.60
CA LEU A 708 -26.47 -32.29 -22.16
C LEU A 708 -26.27 -32.39 -20.64
N ASP A 709 -25.81 -31.32 -19.99
CA ASP A 709 -25.60 -31.31 -18.53
C ASP A 709 -26.91 -31.40 -17.74
N GLN A 710 -28.04 -31.08 -18.39
CA GLN A 710 -29.40 -31.12 -17.83
C GLN A 710 -30.16 -32.39 -18.22
N MET A 711 -29.52 -33.34 -18.90
CA MET A 711 -30.16 -34.55 -19.41
C MET A 711 -29.86 -35.79 -18.57
N HIS A 712 -30.79 -36.73 -18.63
CA HIS A 712 -30.59 -38.12 -18.24
C HIS A 712 -30.26 -38.94 -19.48
N PHE A 713 -29.39 -39.93 -19.37
CA PHE A 713 -28.95 -40.77 -20.47
C PHE A 713 -29.28 -42.23 -20.13
N GLY A 714 -30.13 -42.85 -20.94
CA GLY A 714 -30.66 -44.18 -20.69
C GLY A 714 -30.91 -44.97 -21.98
N GLY A 715 -31.07 -46.28 -21.87
CA GLY A 715 -31.35 -47.15 -23.02
C GLY A 715 -32.78 -47.04 -23.55
N GLY A 716 -33.06 -47.73 -24.66
CA GLY A 716 -34.40 -47.76 -25.26
C GLY A 716 -35.50 -48.42 -24.41
N GLU A 717 -35.12 -49.11 -23.32
CA GLU A 717 -36.02 -49.83 -22.42
C GLU A 717 -36.79 -48.92 -21.43
N PHE A 718 -36.40 -47.65 -21.31
CA PHE A 718 -37.12 -46.66 -20.48
C PHE A 718 -38.56 -46.46 -20.97
N LYS A 719 -39.55 -46.63 -20.09
CA LYS A 719 -40.98 -46.69 -20.42
C LYS A 719 -41.63 -45.34 -20.70
N LYS A 720 -41.08 -44.24 -20.19
CA LYS A 720 -41.58 -42.88 -20.43
C LYS A 720 -40.61 -42.06 -21.26
#